data_AF-A0A5M8QZP9-F1
#
_entry.id   AF-A0A5M8QZP9-F1
#
_cell.length_a   1.000
_cell.length_b   1.000
_cell.length_c   1.000
_cell.angle_alpha   90.00
_cell.angle_beta   90.00
_cell.angle_gamma   90.00
#
_symmetry.space_group_name_H-M   'P 1'
#
loop_
_entity.id
_entity.type
_entity.pdbx_description
1 polymer ?
#
loop_
_entity_poly.entity_id
_entity_poly.type
_entity_poly.pdbx_seq_one_letter_code
_entity_poly.pdbx_strand_id
1 'polypeptide(L)'
;MKQLTQNLRTGETALQEVPAPLVRKGCVLIRIHKSLISSGTERMLVKFSQANLLEKARQQPEKVKLAVSKIKSDGLVPAIRTIYNKLDQLIPLGYSNVGTIIAIGEGIQDLKVGDRVISNGPHAEIVCVSRNLVAKVPDHVPDEDAVFTVIASVALQGIRLLSPAIGETVVVTGLGLTGLLTAEILRLNGCRVIGIDPDEQKRAIASKDIITLNPDMTDAEKFVAELTNGMGADGVIITASSRSDSIISQAAHISRKRGKIVLIGVTGLHLNRADFYEKELTFQVSCSYGPGRNDHNYEQKGIDYPLPFARWTENRNFQAILELLSSGSLNVRPLISEIIPLADFKRAYKNISSSKSVAIILDYPKVVSNRSVTRFSDKILAGRKGVTGIIGAGNFTRTTMLPLLKGTELKYIASTDGFSAAELARRYNIPFATSDFQEILNDKEIDLVMITTQHQQHAAMVLESLLAGKHVFVEKPLAIFQAELDEITNVWQKLEPGPVSLTVGYNRRFSPHARKMKLLLKDSLMNVVITVNAGFIPAESWVHDRARGGGRIIGEACHFVDFFIFITGSRIEAVCMNSAGNACETADNASMLLKCENGSTGVINYFSNGNNAYAKERIEVYSLGRTLILDNFRTLTGYGFSPFTKLKTQQDKGHKQQFGRLLEMVKNGGAPLIPFEEIIHTSRVTFAALESLKTFSWVKI
;
A
#
# COMPACT_ATOMS: atom_id res chain seq x y z
N MET A 1 11.55 -2.72 18.51
CA MET A 1 10.19 -2.89 19.07
C MET A 1 9.57 -4.18 18.56
N LYS A 2 8.43 -4.59 19.12
CA LYS A 2 7.65 -5.76 18.71
C LYS A 2 6.36 -5.35 17.99
N GLN A 3 6.01 -6.08 16.93
CA GLN A 3 4.80 -5.87 16.15
C GLN A 3 4.16 -7.20 15.79
N LEU A 4 2.84 -7.28 15.96
CA LEU A 4 2.09 -8.48 15.70
C LEU A 4 1.68 -8.60 14.23
N THR A 5 1.84 -9.79 13.67
CA THR A 5 1.65 -10.05 12.24
C THR A 5 1.01 -11.39 11.97
N GLN A 6 0.43 -11.50 10.77
CA GLN A 6 -0.16 -12.72 10.24
C GLN A 6 0.53 -13.09 8.93
N ASN A 7 0.99 -14.33 8.82
CA ASN A 7 1.48 -14.87 7.55
C ASN A 7 0.30 -15.39 6.71
N LEU A 8 0.09 -14.81 5.53
CA LEU A 8 -1.01 -15.20 4.65
C LEU A 8 -0.87 -16.60 4.04
N ARG A 9 0.34 -17.16 3.95
CA ARG A 9 0.57 -18.50 3.39
C ARG A 9 0.40 -19.56 4.47
N THR A 10 1.10 -19.40 5.60
CA THR A 10 1.13 -20.43 6.66
C THR A 10 -0.04 -20.31 7.63
N GLY A 11 -0.71 -19.16 7.70
CA GLY A 11 -1.72 -18.90 8.72
C GLY A 11 -1.14 -18.71 10.11
N GLU A 12 0.18 -18.52 10.23
CA GLU A 12 0.87 -18.30 11.50
C GLU A 12 0.74 -16.84 11.95
N THR A 13 0.31 -16.66 13.19
CA THR A 13 0.39 -15.38 13.91
C THR A 13 1.72 -15.30 14.65
N ALA A 14 2.48 -14.23 14.44
CA ALA A 14 3.81 -14.08 15.01
C ALA A 14 4.10 -12.65 15.46
N LEU A 15 4.83 -12.54 16.58
CA LEU A 15 5.32 -11.29 17.12
C LEU A 15 6.72 -11.02 16.56
N GLN A 16 6.82 -10.05 15.65
CA GLN A 16 8.04 -9.73 14.93
C GLN A 16 8.84 -8.67 15.68
N GLU A 17 10.15 -8.87 15.77
CA GLU A 17 11.07 -7.78 16.08
C GLU A 17 11.27 -6.92 14.84
N VAL A 18 11.04 -5.62 14.99
CA VAL A 18 11.13 -4.62 13.92
C VAL A 18 11.74 -3.31 14.44
N PRO A 19 12.40 -2.53 13.57
CA PRO A 19 12.77 -1.16 13.87
C PRO A 19 11.59 -0.31 14.31
N ALA A 20 11.79 0.59 15.27
CA ALA A 20 10.76 1.55 15.61
C ALA A 20 10.55 2.55 14.48
N PRO A 21 9.31 2.83 14.03
CA PRO A 21 9.09 3.75 12.92
C PRO A 21 9.54 5.16 13.28
N LEU A 22 9.98 5.93 12.29
CA LEU A 22 10.24 7.35 12.47
C LEU A 22 8.95 8.16 12.34
N VAL A 23 8.90 9.29 13.05
CA VAL A 23 7.78 10.22 12.90
C VAL A 23 7.84 10.89 11.52
N ARG A 24 6.69 10.95 10.85
CA ARG A 24 6.55 11.56 9.52
C ARG A 24 5.77 12.86 9.61
N LYS A 25 5.96 13.76 8.65
CA LYS A 25 5.11 14.95 8.46
C LYS A 25 3.63 14.58 8.50
N GLY A 26 2.82 15.36 9.23
CA GLY A 26 1.38 15.11 9.43
C GLY A 26 1.04 13.87 10.25
N CYS A 27 2.02 13.23 10.89
CA CYS A 27 1.81 12.06 11.74
C CYS A 27 2.30 12.30 13.18
N VAL A 28 1.87 11.45 14.09
CA VAL A 28 2.38 11.35 15.46
C VAL A 28 2.94 9.96 15.72
N LEU A 29 3.99 9.88 16.53
CA LEU A 29 4.58 8.63 17.00
C LEU A 29 4.02 8.33 18.39
N ILE A 30 3.43 7.15 18.56
CA ILE A 30 2.67 6.77 19.75
C ILE A 30 3.28 5.51 20.35
N ARG A 31 3.66 5.55 21.63
CA ARG A 31 3.98 4.36 22.42
C ARG A 31 2.66 3.76 22.93
N ILE A 32 2.37 2.52 22.55
CA ILE A 32 1.11 1.87 22.88
C ILE A 32 1.11 1.37 24.32
N HIS A 33 0.00 1.57 25.02
CA HIS A 33 -0.29 0.99 26.33
C HIS A 33 -1.18 -0.25 26.19
N LYS A 34 -2.22 -0.14 25.38
CA LYS A 34 -3.23 -1.18 25.18
C LYS A 34 -3.71 -1.21 23.74
N SER A 35 -4.05 -2.40 23.24
CA SER A 35 -4.75 -2.55 21.96
C SER A 35 -5.87 -3.57 22.04
N LEU A 36 -6.86 -3.44 21.16
CA LEU A 36 -8.06 -4.28 21.18
C LEU A 36 -8.06 -5.29 20.05
N ILE A 37 -8.15 -6.57 20.40
CA ILE A 37 -8.44 -7.65 19.46
C ILE A 37 -9.96 -7.85 19.37
N SER A 38 -10.51 -7.57 18.19
CA SER A 38 -11.91 -7.87 17.88
C SER A 38 -12.08 -9.29 17.36
N SER A 39 -12.91 -10.07 18.06
CA SER A 39 -13.14 -11.47 17.73
C SER A 39 -13.86 -11.72 16.39
N GLY A 40 -14.44 -10.68 15.77
CA GLY A 40 -15.05 -10.78 14.44
C GLY A 40 -14.03 -10.56 13.33
N THR A 41 -13.53 -9.33 13.21
CA THR A 41 -12.66 -8.87 12.11
C THR A 41 -11.35 -9.64 12.04
N GLU A 42 -10.67 -9.81 13.17
CA GLU A 42 -9.38 -10.49 13.18
C GLU A 42 -9.52 -12.00 12.96
N ARG A 43 -10.58 -12.61 13.48
CA ARG A 43 -10.90 -14.02 13.21
C ARG A 43 -11.13 -14.26 11.71
N MET A 44 -11.78 -13.34 11.00
CA MET A 44 -11.96 -13.44 9.55
C MET A 44 -10.60 -13.42 8.82
N LEU A 45 -9.71 -12.50 9.19
CA LEU A 45 -8.36 -12.42 8.62
C LEU A 45 -7.52 -13.68 8.91
N VAL A 46 -7.56 -14.16 10.16
CA VAL A 46 -6.87 -15.39 10.57
C VAL A 46 -7.42 -16.60 9.83
N LYS A 47 -8.74 -16.78 9.77
CA LYS A 47 -9.38 -17.87 8.99
C LYS A 47 -9.03 -17.80 7.50
N PHE A 48 -9.04 -16.61 6.90
CA PHE A 48 -8.61 -16.43 5.51
C PHE A 48 -7.15 -16.86 5.32
N SER A 49 -6.26 -16.52 6.26
CA SER A 49 -4.85 -16.89 6.18
C SER A 49 -4.59 -18.40 6.39
N GLN A 50 -5.41 -19.07 7.21
CA GLN A 50 -5.32 -20.52 7.46
C GLN A 50 -5.96 -21.36 6.35
N ALA A 51 -6.84 -20.77 5.53
CA ALA A 51 -7.49 -21.45 4.42
C ALA A 51 -6.48 -21.99 3.38
N ASN A 52 -6.81 -23.11 2.75
CA ASN A 52 -5.97 -23.68 1.70
C ASN A 52 -6.02 -22.82 0.40
N LEU A 53 -5.15 -23.11 -0.57
CA LEU A 53 -5.06 -22.30 -1.80
C LEU A 53 -6.37 -22.29 -2.62
N LEU A 54 -7.08 -23.41 -2.68
CA LEU A 54 -8.36 -23.54 -3.39
C LEU A 54 -9.45 -22.69 -2.72
N GLU A 55 -9.52 -22.73 -1.40
CA GLU A 55 -10.45 -21.91 -0.61
C GLU A 55 -10.15 -20.42 -0.73
N LYS A 56 -8.86 -20.03 -0.70
CA LYS A 56 -8.42 -18.64 -0.92
C LYS A 56 -8.80 -18.16 -2.31
N ALA A 57 -8.59 -19.00 -3.33
CA ALA A 57 -8.98 -18.70 -4.70
C ALA A 57 -10.51 -18.52 -4.83
N ARG A 58 -11.30 -19.40 -4.21
CA ARG A 58 -12.77 -19.31 -4.18
C ARG A 58 -13.27 -18.06 -3.46
N GLN A 59 -12.58 -17.63 -2.40
CA GLN A 59 -12.93 -16.42 -1.64
C GLN A 59 -12.54 -15.12 -2.36
N GLN A 60 -11.65 -15.17 -3.36
CA GLN A 60 -11.19 -13.99 -4.10
C GLN A 60 -11.20 -14.25 -5.63
N PRO A 61 -12.38 -14.47 -6.24
CA PRO A 61 -12.49 -14.85 -7.65
C PRO A 61 -11.90 -13.81 -8.61
N GLU A 62 -12.02 -12.52 -8.29
CA GLU A 62 -11.42 -11.45 -9.09
C GLU A 62 -9.88 -11.51 -9.13
N LYS A 63 -9.23 -11.91 -8.02
CA LYS A 63 -7.77 -12.11 -8.01
C LYS A 63 -7.35 -13.35 -8.81
N VAL A 64 -8.23 -14.35 -8.93
CA VAL A 64 -8.00 -15.52 -9.81
C VAL A 64 -8.06 -15.10 -11.28
N LYS A 65 -9.04 -14.29 -11.68
CA LYS A 65 -9.10 -13.72 -13.03
C LYS A 65 -7.83 -12.93 -13.37
N LEU A 66 -7.37 -12.09 -12.44
CA LEU A 66 -6.13 -11.33 -12.58
C LEU A 66 -4.88 -12.24 -12.68
N ALA A 67 -4.86 -13.36 -11.95
CA ALA A 67 -3.79 -14.35 -12.05
C ALA A 67 -3.76 -15.02 -13.44
N VAL A 68 -4.92 -15.40 -13.98
CA VAL A 68 -5.04 -16.01 -15.32
C VAL A 68 -4.62 -15.02 -16.41
N SER A 69 -5.04 -13.75 -16.32
CA SER A 69 -4.59 -12.73 -17.28
C SER A 69 -3.07 -12.54 -17.22
N LYS A 70 -2.49 -12.58 -16.02
CA LYS A 70 -1.03 -12.47 -15.83
C LYS A 70 -0.26 -13.69 -16.35
N ILE A 71 -0.83 -14.89 -16.26
CA ILE A 71 -0.25 -16.09 -16.91
C ILE A 71 -0.21 -15.91 -18.43
N LYS A 72 -1.29 -15.37 -19.02
CA LYS A 72 -1.36 -15.12 -20.47
C LYS A 72 -0.34 -14.07 -20.93
N SER A 73 -0.15 -12.98 -20.18
CA SER A 73 0.79 -11.91 -20.54
C SER A 73 2.25 -12.25 -20.26
N ASP A 74 2.54 -12.75 -19.05
CA ASP A 74 3.90 -12.87 -18.52
C ASP A 74 4.45 -14.30 -18.66
N GLY A 75 3.58 -15.28 -18.89
CA GLY A 75 3.89 -16.71 -18.85
C GLY A 75 3.62 -17.33 -17.47
N LEU A 76 3.58 -18.66 -17.44
CA LEU A 76 3.17 -19.44 -16.27
C LEU A 76 4.07 -19.23 -15.04
N VAL A 77 5.39 -19.41 -15.21
CA VAL A 77 6.35 -19.37 -14.09
C VAL A 77 6.43 -17.99 -13.41
N PRO A 78 6.54 -16.85 -14.13
CA PRO A 78 6.54 -15.52 -13.51
C PRO A 78 5.24 -15.17 -12.78
N ALA A 79 4.10 -15.58 -13.32
CA ALA A 79 2.79 -15.35 -12.71
C ALA A 79 2.64 -16.14 -11.41
N ILE A 80 3.00 -17.43 -11.40
CA ILE A 80 3.01 -18.27 -10.20
C ILE A 80 3.92 -17.66 -9.12
N ARG A 81 5.14 -17.24 -9.47
CA ARG A 81 6.07 -16.60 -8.53
C ARG A 81 5.48 -15.32 -7.92
N THR A 82 4.79 -14.50 -8.72
CA THR A 82 4.11 -13.28 -8.21
C THR A 82 3.05 -13.62 -7.17
N ILE A 83 2.23 -14.64 -7.43
CA ILE A 83 1.17 -15.07 -6.52
C ILE A 83 1.77 -15.59 -5.21
N TYR A 84 2.78 -16.46 -5.31
CA TYR A 84 3.49 -16.96 -4.13
C TYR A 84 4.09 -15.83 -3.31
N ASN A 85 4.80 -14.89 -3.95
CA ASN A 85 5.38 -13.72 -3.27
C ASN A 85 4.34 -12.89 -2.52
N LYS A 86 3.10 -12.79 -3.03
CA LYS A 86 2.02 -12.03 -2.38
C LYS A 86 1.38 -12.79 -1.22
N LEU A 87 1.25 -14.11 -1.34
CA LEU A 87 0.77 -14.96 -0.24
C LEU A 87 1.78 -15.07 0.90
N ASP A 88 3.06 -14.91 0.57
CA ASP A 88 4.16 -14.98 1.52
C ASP A 88 4.34 -13.74 2.39
N GLN A 89 3.61 -12.65 2.10
CA GLN A 89 3.72 -11.40 2.81
C GLN A 89 3.16 -11.51 4.24
N LEU A 90 3.90 -10.94 5.18
CA LEU A 90 3.41 -10.71 6.53
C LEU A 90 2.48 -9.50 6.54
N ILE A 91 1.30 -9.64 7.13
CA ILE A 91 0.32 -8.57 7.29
C ILE A 91 0.29 -8.12 8.75
N PRO A 92 0.44 -6.81 9.05
CA PRO A 92 0.21 -6.27 10.38
C PRO A 92 -1.22 -6.55 10.85
N LEU A 93 -1.38 -6.99 12.10
CA LEU A 93 -2.68 -7.13 12.75
C LEU A 93 -3.01 -5.88 13.57
N GLY A 94 -4.27 -5.69 13.95
CA GLY A 94 -4.73 -4.60 14.81
C GLY A 94 -5.10 -3.31 14.09
N TYR A 95 -5.92 -2.52 14.76
CA TYR A 95 -6.48 -1.26 14.24
C TYR A 95 -7.05 -0.35 15.34
N SER A 96 -6.83 -0.63 16.63
CA SER A 96 -7.42 0.14 17.73
C SER A 96 -6.51 0.09 18.95
N ASN A 97 -5.77 1.18 19.17
CA ASN A 97 -4.71 1.23 20.17
C ASN A 97 -4.76 2.53 20.96
N VAL A 98 -4.63 2.44 22.29
CA VAL A 98 -4.44 3.58 23.19
C VAL A 98 -2.98 3.68 23.60
N GLY A 99 -2.45 4.89 23.65
CA GLY A 99 -1.07 5.12 24.05
C GLY A 99 -0.76 6.59 24.30
N THR A 100 0.53 6.88 24.44
CA THR A 100 1.05 8.24 24.65
C THR A 100 1.87 8.68 23.45
N ILE A 101 1.67 9.93 23.01
CA ILE A 101 2.50 10.54 21.97
C ILE A 101 3.92 10.73 22.50
N ILE A 102 4.91 10.18 21.80
CA ILE A 102 6.34 10.29 22.11
C ILE A 102 7.11 11.17 21.13
N ALA A 103 6.57 11.42 19.93
CA ALA A 103 7.11 12.40 18.98
C ALA A 103 6.02 12.92 18.05
N ILE A 104 6.23 14.11 17.49
CA ILE A 104 5.29 14.79 16.60
C ILE A 104 5.99 15.18 15.31
N GLY A 105 5.32 14.90 14.19
CA GLY A 105 5.77 15.31 12.88
C GLY A 105 5.37 16.75 12.56
N GLU A 106 6.10 17.36 11.65
CA GLU A 106 5.82 18.70 11.15
C GLU A 106 4.34 18.83 10.69
N GLY A 107 3.71 19.97 10.97
CA GLY A 107 2.33 20.28 10.56
C GLY A 107 1.24 19.92 11.57
N ILE A 108 1.57 19.25 12.68
CA ILE A 108 0.63 18.98 13.77
C ILE A 108 0.68 20.13 14.77
N GLN A 109 -0.46 20.72 15.08
CA GLN A 109 -0.54 21.90 15.96
C GLN A 109 -1.43 21.70 17.19
N ASP A 110 -2.32 20.72 17.16
CA ASP A 110 -3.40 20.54 18.14
C ASP A 110 -3.16 19.36 19.11
N LEU A 111 -2.10 18.59 18.89
CA LEU A 111 -1.64 17.51 19.77
C LEU A 111 -0.23 17.84 20.28
N LYS A 112 0.14 17.32 21.45
CA LYS A 112 1.48 17.47 22.03
C LYS A 112 2.08 16.15 22.53
N VAL A 113 3.41 16.09 22.61
CA VAL A 113 4.12 14.98 23.26
C VAL A 113 3.62 14.86 24.70
N GLY A 114 3.35 13.62 25.13
CA GLY A 114 2.75 13.31 26.42
C GLY A 114 1.22 13.18 26.41
N ASP A 115 0.53 13.66 25.36
CA ASP A 115 -0.92 13.46 25.26
C ASP A 115 -1.26 11.96 25.18
N ARG A 116 -2.34 11.57 25.89
CA ARG A 116 -2.95 10.25 25.80
C ARG A 116 -3.93 10.23 24.62
N VAL A 117 -3.79 9.25 23.74
CA VAL A 117 -4.54 9.20 22.49
C VAL A 117 -5.00 7.79 22.15
N ILE A 118 -6.15 7.70 21.48
CA ILE A 118 -6.57 6.54 20.71
C ILE A 118 -6.10 6.72 19.27
N SER A 119 -5.66 5.65 18.64
CA SER A 119 -5.25 5.64 17.24
C SER A 119 -5.72 4.40 16.49
N ASN A 120 -5.93 4.57 15.20
CA ASN A 120 -6.17 3.49 14.25
C ASN A 120 -4.83 3.02 13.65
N GLY A 121 -4.09 2.23 14.45
CA GLY A 121 -2.79 1.67 14.09
C GLY A 121 -2.71 0.17 14.37
N PRO A 122 -1.67 -0.53 13.86
CA PRO A 122 -1.50 -1.96 14.07
C PRO A 122 -1.10 -2.29 15.52
N HIS A 123 -1.33 -3.52 15.95
CA HIS A 123 -0.85 -4.11 17.21
C HIS A 123 0.67 -4.10 17.25
N ALA A 124 1.25 -3.05 17.84
CA ALA A 124 2.69 -2.84 17.90
C ALA A 124 3.05 -1.99 19.11
N GLU A 125 4.26 -2.14 19.65
CA GLU A 125 4.68 -1.36 20.83
C GLU A 125 4.79 0.15 20.53
N ILE A 126 5.13 0.51 19.28
CA ILE A 126 5.17 1.89 18.79
C ILE A 126 4.52 1.96 17.41
N VAL A 127 3.71 2.98 17.15
CA VAL A 127 3.08 3.22 15.84
C VAL A 127 3.25 4.67 15.39
N CYS A 128 3.42 4.89 14.09
CA CYS A 128 3.38 6.22 13.47
C CYS A 128 2.06 6.37 12.71
N VAL A 129 1.17 7.26 13.18
CA VAL A 129 -0.21 7.35 12.67
C VAL A 129 -0.51 8.79 12.22
N SER A 130 -1.21 8.92 11.10
CA SER A 130 -1.65 10.21 10.55
C SER A 130 -2.62 10.93 11.49
N ARG A 131 -2.58 12.26 11.54
CA ARG A 131 -3.39 13.09 12.45
C ARG A 131 -4.86 12.70 12.49
N ASN A 132 -5.48 12.54 11.33
CA ASN A 132 -6.92 12.29 11.23
C ASN A 132 -7.34 10.91 11.79
N LEU A 133 -6.38 10.03 12.03
CA LEU A 133 -6.58 8.70 12.60
C LEU A 133 -6.25 8.64 14.10
N VAL A 134 -6.13 9.80 14.77
CA VAL A 134 -5.77 9.94 16.18
C VAL A 134 -6.71 10.90 16.89
N ALA A 135 -7.24 10.51 18.05
CA ALA A 135 -8.06 11.38 18.90
C ALA A 135 -7.56 11.36 20.35
N LYS A 136 -7.67 12.50 21.04
CA LYS A 136 -7.20 12.66 22.42
C LYS A 136 -8.16 12.00 23.40
N VAL A 137 -7.63 11.18 24.30
CA VAL A 137 -8.39 10.47 25.34
C VAL A 137 -8.53 11.40 26.57
N PRO A 138 -9.75 11.66 27.08
CA PRO A 138 -9.93 12.45 28.30
C PRO A 138 -9.28 11.81 29.52
N ASP A 139 -8.71 12.61 30.42
CA ASP A 139 -7.83 12.13 31.49
C ASP A 139 -8.47 11.09 32.42
N HIS A 140 -9.77 11.19 32.68
CA HIS A 140 -10.52 10.29 33.55
C HIS A 140 -11.04 9.02 32.86
N VAL A 141 -10.92 8.88 31.54
CA VAL A 141 -11.34 7.67 30.80
C VAL A 141 -10.22 6.63 30.82
N PRO A 142 -10.40 5.45 31.45
CA PRO A 142 -9.39 4.40 31.50
C PRO A 142 -8.98 3.90 30.10
N ASP A 143 -7.74 3.43 29.97
CA ASP A 143 -7.23 2.90 28.69
C ASP A 143 -8.02 1.65 28.24
N GLU A 144 -8.48 0.84 29.19
CA GLU A 144 -9.33 -0.34 28.97
C GLU A 144 -10.67 0.02 28.32
N ASP A 145 -11.18 1.21 28.60
CA ASP A 145 -12.45 1.70 28.04
C ASP A 145 -12.19 2.41 26.71
N ALA A 146 -11.19 3.31 26.68
CA ALA A 146 -10.84 4.11 25.50
C ALA A 146 -10.47 3.25 24.28
N VAL A 147 -9.89 2.05 24.46
CA VAL A 147 -9.45 1.17 23.37
C VAL A 147 -10.60 0.62 22.51
N PHE A 148 -11.85 0.75 22.96
CA PHE A 148 -13.04 0.41 22.17
C PHE A 148 -13.46 1.48 21.17
N THR A 149 -12.85 2.67 21.21
CA THR A 149 -13.29 3.83 20.43
C THR A 149 -13.34 3.58 18.92
N VAL A 150 -12.31 2.97 18.33
CA VAL A 150 -12.29 2.75 16.87
C VAL A 150 -13.35 1.75 16.44
N ILE A 151 -13.55 0.66 17.18
CA ILE A 151 -14.56 -0.36 16.83
C ILE A 151 -15.99 0.12 17.10
N ALA A 152 -16.21 0.88 18.17
CA ALA A 152 -17.50 1.51 18.44
C ALA A 152 -17.85 2.59 17.41
N SER A 153 -16.85 3.22 16.80
CA SER A 153 -17.05 4.16 15.68
C SER A 153 -17.56 3.48 14.41
N VAL A 154 -17.22 2.20 14.20
CA VAL A 154 -17.82 1.38 13.12
C VAL A 154 -19.31 1.15 13.38
N ALA A 155 -19.68 0.85 14.64
CA ALA A 155 -21.08 0.72 15.05
C ALA A 155 -21.84 2.05 14.87
N LEU A 156 -21.28 3.15 15.35
CA LEU A 156 -21.86 4.49 15.25
C LEU A 156 -22.08 4.92 13.81
N GLN A 157 -21.15 4.62 12.90
CA GLN A 157 -21.33 4.92 11.49
C GLN A 157 -22.54 4.18 10.89
N GLY A 158 -22.74 2.90 11.23
CA GLY A 158 -23.92 2.16 10.79
C GLY A 158 -25.22 2.77 11.29
N ILE A 159 -25.25 3.24 12.54
CA ILE A 159 -26.39 3.95 13.14
C ILE A 159 -26.64 5.27 12.42
N ARG A 160 -25.59 6.03 12.07
CA ARG A 160 -25.72 7.28 11.31
C ARG A 160 -26.30 7.07 9.93
N LEU A 161 -25.92 5.99 9.24
CA LEU A 161 -26.51 5.62 7.95
C LEU A 161 -27.99 5.21 8.09
N LEU A 162 -28.32 4.47 9.16
CA LEU A 162 -29.71 4.13 9.45
C LEU A 162 -30.55 5.39 9.72
N SER A 163 -29.95 6.38 10.40
CA SER A 163 -30.59 7.63 10.84
C SER A 163 -31.91 7.36 11.58
N PRO A 164 -31.86 6.62 12.71
CA PRO A 164 -33.06 6.30 13.48
C PRO A 164 -33.56 7.51 14.28
N ALA A 165 -34.85 7.49 14.61
CA ALA A 165 -35.50 8.45 15.49
C ALA A 165 -35.81 7.84 16.87
N ILE A 166 -35.96 8.71 17.88
CA ILE A 166 -36.35 8.32 19.24
C ILE A 166 -37.69 7.56 19.18
N GLY A 167 -37.76 6.41 19.84
CA GLY A 167 -38.94 5.55 19.88
C GLY A 167 -39.06 4.52 18.75
N GLU A 168 -38.23 4.62 17.70
CA GLU A 168 -38.22 3.60 16.63
C GLU A 168 -37.71 2.25 17.13
N THR A 169 -38.23 1.17 16.54
CA THR A 169 -37.78 -0.19 16.82
C THR A 169 -36.71 -0.62 15.83
N VAL A 170 -35.51 -0.92 16.34
CA VAL A 170 -34.36 -1.31 15.53
C VAL A 170 -33.88 -2.72 15.91
N VAL A 171 -33.73 -3.57 14.91
CA VAL A 171 -33.19 -4.92 15.08
C VAL A 171 -31.69 -4.94 14.78
N VAL A 172 -30.90 -5.56 15.65
CA VAL A 172 -29.46 -5.79 15.43
C VAL A 172 -29.22 -7.29 15.27
N THR A 173 -28.85 -7.70 14.05
CA THR A 173 -28.60 -9.11 13.74
C THR A 173 -27.11 -9.42 13.87
N GLY A 174 -26.77 -10.22 14.88
CA GLY A 174 -25.42 -10.66 15.27
C GLY A 174 -24.83 -9.85 16.42
N LEU A 175 -24.98 -10.34 17.66
CA LEU A 175 -24.48 -9.73 18.90
C LEU A 175 -23.02 -10.09 19.19
N GLY A 176 -22.15 -10.03 18.17
CA GLY A 176 -20.70 -9.96 18.40
C GLY A 176 -20.29 -8.61 19.01
N LEU A 177 -18.99 -8.36 19.13
CA LEU A 177 -18.48 -7.10 19.70
C LEU A 177 -19.11 -5.85 19.04
N THR A 178 -19.09 -5.76 17.71
CA THR A 178 -19.71 -4.63 16.99
C THR A 178 -21.22 -4.59 17.20
N GLY A 179 -21.90 -5.74 17.24
CA GLY A 179 -23.35 -5.82 17.44
C GLY A 179 -23.79 -5.36 18.82
N LEU A 180 -23.07 -5.76 19.88
CA LEU A 180 -23.32 -5.32 21.25
C LEU A 180 -23.12 -3.82 21.39
N LEU A 181 -22.05 -3.26 20.78
CA LEU A 181 -21.83 -1.81 20.74
C LEU A 181 -22.94 -1.09 19.97
N THR A 182 -23.35 -1.61 18.81
CA THR A 182 -24.46 -1.05 18.02
C THR A 182 -25.75 -1.02 18.83
N ALA A 183 -26.10 -2.14 19.49
CA ALA A 183 -27.32 -2.25 20.27
C ALA A 183 -27.34 -1.29 21.46
N GLU A 184 -26.21 -1.16 22.16
CA GLU A 184 -26.08 -0.22 23.28
C GLU A 184 -26.18 1.24 22.83
N ILE A 185 -25.53 1.62 21.73
CA ILE A 185 -25.59 2.99 21.20
C ILE A 185 -27.01 3.31 20.67
N LEU A 186 -27.71 2.36 20.04
CA LEU A 186 -29.11 2.54 19.64
C LEU A 186 -30.04 2.74 20.85
N ARG A 187 -29.82 2.00 21.95
CA ARG A 187 -30.57 2.22 23.18
C ARG A 187 -30.32 3.63 23.72
N LEU A 188 -29.06 4.08 23.73
CA LEU A 188 -28.70 5.45 24.13
C LEU A 188 -29.28 6.52 23.19
N ASN A 189 -29.49 6.19 21.92
CA ASN A 189 -30.17 7.05 20.95
C ASN A 189 -31.69 7.16 21.20
N GLY A 190 -32.26 6.31 22.07
CA GLY A 190 -33.68 6.30 22.40
C GLY A 190 -34.50 5.30 21.56
N CYS A 191 -33.86 4.38 20.84
CA CYS A 191 -34.54 3.32 20.11
C CYS A 191 -34.95 2.17 21.04
N ARG A 192 -36.01 1.46 20.67
CA ARG A 192 -36.33 0.14 21.21
C ARG A 192 -35.52 -0.91 20.44
N VAL A 193 -34.61 -1.61 21.11
CA VAL A 193 -33.62 -2.47 20.44
C VAL A 193 -33.94 -3.95 20.63
N ILE A 194 -33.92 -4.70 19.52
CA ILE A 194 -34.03 -6.16 19.51
C ILE A 194 -32.72 -6.75 18.97
N GLY A 195 -31.99 -7.50 19.79
CA GLY A 195 -30.75 -8.18 19.42
C GLY A 195 -30.97 -9.65 19.07
N ILE A 196 -30.53 -10.08 17.89
CA ILE A 196 -30.65 -11.47 17.42
C ILE A 196 -29.25 -12.10 17.38
N ASP A 197 -29.03 -13.17 18.14
CA ASP A 197 -27.81 -14.00 18.03
C ASP A 197 -28.11 -15.42 18.52
N PRO A 198 -27.61 -16.49 17.86
CA PRO A 198 -27.80 -17.86 18.35
C PRO A 198 -27.02 -18.14 19.65
N ASP A 199 -25.94 -17.40 19.93
CA ASP A 199 -25.08 -17.62 21.08
C ASP A 199 -25.66 -16.99 22.36
N GLU A 200 -26.07 -17.83 23.31
CA GLU A 200 -26.62 -17.41 24.60
C GLU A 200 -25.64 -16.55 25.40
N GLN A 201 -24.34 -16.84 25.35
CA GLN A 201 -23.35 -16.10 26.11
C GLN A 201 -23.25 -14.65 25.62
N LYS A 202 -23.38 -14.44 24.31
CA LYS A 202 -23.39 -13.09 23.74
C LYS A 202 -24.68 -12.33 24.06
N ARG A 203 -25.83 -13.01 24.00
CA ARG A 203 -27.11 -12.42 24.39
C ARG A 203 -27.09 -11.99 25.86
N ALA A 204 -26.50 -12.79 26.74
CA ALA A 204 -26.40 -12.49 28.17
C ALA A 204 -25.52 -11.26 28.50
N ILE A 205 -24.64 -10.83 27.59
CA ILE A 205 -23.82 -9.62 27.76
C ILE A 205 -24.60 -8.35 27.44
N ALA A 206 -25.65 -8.44 26.61
CA ALA A 206 -26.46 -7.29 26.27
C ALA A 206 -27.11 -6.68 27.51
N SER A 207 -27.23 -5.34 27.53
CA SER A 207 -27.94 -4.62 28.59
C SER A 207 -29.37 -5.13 28.75
N LYS A 208 -29.90 -5.08 29.99
CA LYS A 208 -31.24 -5.57 30.32
C LYS A 208 -32.36 -4.91 29.51
N ASP A 209 -32.14 -3.68 29.04
CA ASP A 209 -33.09 -2.92 28.22
C ASP A 209 -33.09 -3.34 26.74
N ILE A 210 -32.17 -4.21 26.33
CA ILE A 210 -32.11 -4.77 24.98
C ILE A 210 -32.84 -6.11 25.01
N ILE A 211 -33.90 -6.22 24.21
CA ILE A 211 -34.64 -7.47 24.05
C ILE A 211 -33.77 -8.39 23.21
N THR A 212 -33.48 -9.61 23.67
CA THR A 212 -32.65 -10.55 22.90
C THR A 212 -33.43 -11.79 22.47
N LEU A 213 -33.07 -12.33 21.30
CA LEU A 213 -33.76 -13.45 20.65
C LEU A 213 -32.75 -14.50 20.16
N ASN A 214 -33.06 -15.78 20.37
CA ASN A 214 -32.39 -16.88 19.71
C ASN A 214 -33.14 -17.25 18.41
N PRO A 215 -32.55 -17.02 17.22
CA PRO A 215 -33.21 -17.31 15.94
C PRO A 215 -33.42 -18.81 15.66
N ASP A 216 -32.72 -19.70 16.37
CA ASP A 216 -32.87 -21.16 16.20
C ASP A 216 -34.07 -21.72 16.98
N MET A 217 -34.55 -20.96 17.98
CA MET A 217 -35.63 -21.38 18.89
C MET A 217 -36.94 -20.62 18.64
N THR A 218 -36.87 -19.44 18.02
CA THR A 218 -38.02 -18.55 17.86
C THR A 218 -37.96 -17.86 16.50
N ASP A 219 -39.10 -17.84 15.83
CA ASP A 219 -39.27 -17.15 14.55
C ASP A 219 -39.12 -15.63 14.75
N ALA A 220 -38.02 -15.08 14.22
CA ALA A 220 -37.70 -13.67 14.36
C ALA A 220 -38.73 -12.73 13.72
N GLU A 221 -39.38 -13.14 12.62
CA GLU A 221 -40.39 -12.33 11.97
C GLU A 221 -41.64 -12.22 12.84
N LYS A 222 -42.14 -13.35 13.34
CA LYS A 222 -43.30 -13.37 14.24
C LYS A 222 -43.03 -12.62 15.54
N PHE A 223 -41.85 -12.83 16.13
CA PHE A 223 -41.46 -12.16 17.36
C PHE A 223 -41.38 -10.63 17.20
N VAL A 224 -40.75 -10.14 16.13
CA VAL A 224 -40.69 -8.71 15.84
C VAL A 224 -42.09 -8.18 15.54
N ALA A 225 -42.92 -8.90 14.78
CA ALA A 225 -44.29 -8.52 14.50
C ALA A 225 -45.12 -8.37 15.78
N GLU A 226 -45.08 -9.33 16.71
CA GLU A 226 -45.78 -9.25 17.99
C GLU A 226 -45.38 -8.03 18.81
N LEU A 227 -44.07 -7.74 18.90
CA LEU A 227 -43.57 -6.56 19.62
C LEU A 227 -43.92 -5.23 18.93
N THR A 228 -44.18 -5.25 17.63
CA THR A 228 -44.45 -4.07 16.80
C THR A 228 -45.91 -3.97 16.36
N ASN A 229 -46.82 -4.73 16.99
CA ASN A 229 -48.25 -4.76 16.63
C ASN A 229 -48.49 -5.07 15.13
N GLY A 230 -47.70 -5.99 14.58
CA GLY A 230 -47.76 -6.42 13.19
C GLY A 230 -47.05 -5.50 12.18
N MET A 231 -46.44 -4.40 12.62
CA MET A 231 -45.83 -3.43 11.70
C MET A 231 -44.47 -3.87 11.15
N GLY A 232 -43.65 -4.53 11.95
CA GLY A 232 -42.23 -4.80 11.67
C GLY A 232 -41.29 -3.72 12.21
N ALA A 233 -39.98 -3.94 12.08
CA ALA A 233 -38.94 -3.02 12.56
C ALA A 233 -38.73 -1.83 11.62
N ASP A 234 -38.51 -0.64 12.17
CA ASP A 234 -38.15 0.59 11.44
C ASP A 234 -36.79 0.46 10.75
N GLY A 235 -35.87 -0.21 11.43
CA GLY A 235 -34.51 -0.42 10.96
C GLY A 235 -33.95 -1.78 11.31
N VAL A 236 -33.06 -2.29 10.45
CA VAL A 236 -32.26 -3.49 10.72
C VAL A 236 -30.78 -3.19 10.48
N ILE A 237 -29.93 -3.44 11.48
CA ILE A 237 -28.48 -3.37 11.34
C ILE A 237 -27.90 -4.78 11.39
N ILE A 238 -27.21 -5.18 10.33
CA ILE A 238 -26.61 -6.50 10.21
C ILE A 238 -25.12 -6.41 10.57
N THR A 239 -24.74 -6.96 11.71
CA THR A 239 -23.36 -7.08 12.20
C THR A 239 -22.83 -8.51 12.13
N ALA A 240 -23.70 -9.50 11.88
CA ALA A 240 -23.35 -10.89 11.68
C ALA A 240 -22.45 -11.10 10.46
N SER A 241 -21.69 -12.20 10.47
CA SER A 241 -20.93 -12.66 9.32
C SER A 241 -21.39 -14.07 8.92
N SER A 242 -21.86 -14.24 7.69
CA SER A 242 -22.37 -15.51 7.15
C SER A 242 -22.10 -15.60 5.65
N ARG A 243 -22.03 -16.82 5.10
CA ARG A 243 -21.96 -17.02 3.64
C ARG A 243 -23.34 -17.17 2.99
N SER A 244 -24.40 -17.29 3.81
CA SER A 244 -25.77 -17.45 3.36
C SER A 244 -26.43 -16.09 3.10
N ASP A 245 -27.34 -16.04 2.12
CA ASP A 245 -28.23 -14.91 1.88
C ASP A 245 -29.41 -14.88 2.89
N SER A 246 -29.57 -15.91 3.73
CA SER A 246 -30.69 -16.00 4.69
C SER A 246 -30.79 -14.83 5.67
N ILE A 247 -29.66 -14.22 6.03
CA ILE A 247 -29.63 -13.05 6.92
C ILE A 247 -30.23 -11.83 6.24
N ILE A 248 -29.98 -11.63 4.94
CA ILE A 248 -30.51 -10.48 4.21
C ILE A 248 -32.01 -10.65 3.93
N SER A 249 -32.46 -11.87 3.60
CA SER A 249 -33.89 -12.17 3.47
C SER A 249 -34.62 -12.00 4.81
N GLN A 250 -34.08 -12.54 5.91
CA GLN A 250 -34.66 -12.34 7.24
C GLN A 250 -34.76 -10.84 7.57
N ALA A 251 -33.72 -10.05 7.30
CA ALA A 251 -33.76 -8.59 7.50
C ALA A 251 -34.88 -7.91 6.70
N ALA A 252 -35.14 -8.35 5.47
CA ALA A 252 -36.25 -7.84 4.67
C ALA A 252 -37.63 -8.25 5.22
N HIS A 253 -37.78 -9.49 5.69
CA HIS A 253 -39.03 -10.00 6.26
C HIS A 253 -39.37 -9.36 7.61
N ILE A 254 -38.40 -9.12 8.50
CA ILE A 254 -38.66 -8.45 9.78
C ILE A 254 -38.88 -6.93 9.66
N SER A 255 -38.44 -6.32 8.56
CA SER A 255 -38.59 -4.87 8.33
C SER A 255 -40.04 -4.50 8.05
N ARG A 256 -40.47 -3.32 8.52
CA ARG A 256 -41.75 -2.74 8.09
C ARG A 256 -41.70 -2.23 6.65
N LYS A 257 -42.86 -1.84 6.11
CA LYS A 257 -42.90 -1.06 4.85
C LYS A 257 -42.08 0.23 5.01
N ARG A 258 -41.21 0.50 4.02
CA ARG A 258 -40.22 1.59 3.97
C ARG A 258 -39.20 1.53 5.10
N GLY A 259 -38.92 0.33 5.60
CA GLY A 259 -37.83 0.07 6.55
C GLY A 259 -36.46 0.23 5.89
N LYS A 260 -35.45 0.47 6.73
CA LYS A 260 -34.06 0.64 6.29
C LYS A 260 -33.19 -0.50 6.79
N ILE A 261 -32.32 -1.02 5.93
CA ILE A 261 -31.38 -2.09 6.26
C ILE A 261 -29.96 -1.59 6.04
N VAL A 262 -29.13 -1.66 7.08
CA VAL A 262 -27.70 -1.29 7.01
C VAL A 262 -26.83 -2.51 7.29
N LEU A 263 -25.94 -2.84 6.36
CA LEU A 263 -24.95 -3.90 6.52
C LEU A 263 -23.61 -3.34 7.01
N ILE A 264 -23.17 -3.79 8.19
CA ILE A 264 -21.82 -3.55 8.74
C ILE A 264 -20.94 -4.80 8.60
N GLY A 265 -21.53 -5.99 8.81
CA GLY A 265 -20.86 -7.28 8.72
C GLY A 265 -20.57 -7.76 7.30
N VAL A 266 -20.26 -9.05 7.15
CA VAL A 266 -19.98 -9.67 5.84
C VAL A 266 -20.99 -10.78 5.58
N THR A 267 -21.90 -10.58 4.63
CA THR A 267 -22.94 -11.56 4.26
C THR A 267 -23.08 -11.72 2.75
N GLY A 268 -23.80 -12.76 2.31
CA GLY A 268 -24.20 -12.90 0.92
C GLY A 268 -25.13 -11.76 0.50
N LEU A 269 -24.97 -11.27 -0.73
CA LEU A 269 -25.68 -10.08 -1.23
C LEU A 269 -26.61 -10.40 -2.41
N HIS A 270 -27.08 -11.65 -2.55
CA HIS A 270 -28.11 -11.95 -3.54
C HIS A 270 -29.48 -11.49 -3.02
N LEU A 271 -29.85 -10.26 -3.36
CA LEU A 271 -31.12 -9.67 -2.95
C LEU A 271 -32.29 -10.32 -3.71
N ASN A 272 -33.30 -10.77 -2.97
CA ASN A 272 -34.57 -11.17 -3.57
C ASN A 272 -35.39 -9.92 -3.90
N ARG A 273 -35.76 -9.76 -5.17
CA ARG A 273 -36.53 -8.60 -5.62
C ARG A 273 -37.90 -8.50 -4.95
N ALA A 274 -38.60 -9.61 -4.73
CA ALA A 274 -39.94 -9.58 -4.15
C ALA A 274 -39.92 -9.02 -2.72
N ASP A 275 -39.03 -9.56 -1.87
CA ASP A 275 -38.88 -9.16 -0.46
C ASP A 275 -38.64 -7.64 -0.30
N PHE A 276 -37.84 -7.06 -1.18
CA PHE A 276 -37.50 -5.63 -1.16
C PHE A 276 -38.56 -4.75 -1.83
N TYR A 277 -39.16 -5.23 -2.93
CA TYR A 277 -40.13 -4.48 -3.72
C TYR A 277 -41.46 -4.28 -2.99
N GLU A 278 -42.00 -5.34 -2.38
CA GLU A 278 -43.32 -5.29 -1.73
C GLU A 278 -43.39 -4.31 -0.55
N LYS A 279 -42.24 -4.10 0.10
CA LYS A 279 -42.10 -3.21 1.25
C LYS A 279 -41.39 -1.90 0.93
N GLU A 280 -40.95 -1.65 -0.30
CA GLU A 280 -40.16 -0.46 -0.67
C GLU A 280 -38.93 -0.26 0.26
N LEU A 281 -38.16 -1.32 0.50
CA LEU A 281 -37.05 -1.28 1.45
C LEU A 281 -35.83 -0.53 0.90
N THR A 282 -35.11 0.16 1.80
CA THR A 282 -33.79 0.76 1.50
C THR A 282 -32.68 -0.12 2.05
N PHE A 283 -31.63 -0.35 1.26
CA PHE A 283 -30.44 -1.10 1.66
C PHE A 283 -29.17 -0.29 1.45
N GLN A 284 -28.28 -0.28 2.45
CA GLN A 284 -26.98 0.38 2.36
C GLN A 284 -25.87 -0.43 3.06
N VAL A 285 -24.67 -0.42 2.49
CA VAL A 285 -23.47 -1.01 3.11
C VAL A 285 -22.64 0.07 3.78
N SER A 286 -22.27 -0.14 5.04
CA SER A 286 -21.45 0.79 5.82
C SER A 286 -19.96 0.64 5.49
N CYS A 287 -19.28 1.77 5.22
CA CYS A 287 -17.83 1.80 5.04
C CYS A 287 -17.12 2.05 6.38
N SER A 288 -16.88 0.98 7.15
CA SER A 288 -16.17 1.02 8.43
C SER A 288 -16.67 2.16 9.36
N TYR A 289 -15.80 3.11 9.74
CA TYR A 289 -16.07 4.25 10.62
C TYR A 289 -16.41 5.54 9.84
N GLY A 290 -16.74 5.45 8.55
CA GLY A 290 -17.39 6.52 7.79
C GLY A 290 -16.48 7.34 6.86
N PRO A 291 -16.93 8.55 6.48
CA PRO A 291 -16.19 9.47 5.60
C PRO A 291 -14.72 9.68 6.01
N GLY A 292 -13.83 9.59 5.04
CA GLY A 292 -12.37 9.53 5.22
C GLY A 292 -11.79 8.17 4.86
N ARG A 293 -12.56 7.08 5.05
CA ARG A 293 -12.06 5.73 4.84
C ARG A 293 -11.80 5.48 3.36
N ASN A 294 -10.60 5.00 3.03
CA ASN A 294 -10.10 4.83 1.66
C ASN A 294 -9.90 6.16 0.90
N ASP A 295 -9.93 7.31 1.59
CA ASP A 295 -9.52 8.60 1.03
C ASP A 295 -8.07 8.89 1.42
N HIS A 296 -7.21 8.97 0.40
CA HIS A 296 -5.79 9.20 0.58
C HIS A 296 -5.48 10.57 1.20
N ASN A 297 -6.23 11.61 0.84
CA ASN A 297 -6.01 12.95 1.39
C ASN A 297 -6.34 12.98 2.88
N TYR A 298 -7.39 12.25 3.28
CA TYR A 298 -7.78 12.15 4.68
C TYR A 298 -6.83 11.25 5.49
N GLU A 299 -6.68 9.97 5.10
CA GLU A 299 -5.96 8.97 5.90
C GLU A 299 -4.44 9.16 5.86
N GLN A 300 -3.87 9.65 4.75
CA GLN A 300 -2.41 9.74 4.58
C GLN A 300 -1.87 11.17 4.62
N LYS A 301 -2.58 12.14 4.05
CA LYS A 301 -2.14 13.56 4.07
C LYS A 301 -2.66 14.32 5.30
N GLY A 302 -3.61 13.77 6.05
CA GLY A 302 -4.18 14.43 7.22
C GLY A 302 -5.04 15.65 6.88
N ILE A 303 -5.56 15.72 5.65
CA ILE A 303 -6.43 16.80 5.19
C ILE A 303 -7.88 16.41 5.52
N ASP A 304 -8.47 17.09 6.50
CA ASP A 304 -9.86 16.85 6.92
C ASP A 304 -10.87 17.48 5.94
N TYR A 305 -12.10 16.95 5.94
CA TYR A 305 -13.21 17.54 5.19
C TYR A 305 -13.72 18.79 5.92
N PRO A 306 -14.15 19.84 5.17
CA PRO A 306 -14.77 20.97 5.80
C PRO A 306 -16.05 20.53 6.52
N LEU A 307 -16.19 20.97 7.77
CA LEU A 307 -17.27 20.57 8.68
C LEU A 307 -18.69 20.67 8.07
N PRO A 308 -19.04 21.70 7.28
CA PRO A 308 -20.37 21.81 6.68
C PRO A 308 -20.70 20.73 5.63
N PHE A 309 -19.69 20.15 4.98
CA PHE A 309 -19.90 19.15 3.91
C PHE A 309 -19.88 17.72 4.43
N ALA A 310 -19.08 17.45 5.46
CA ALA A 310 -19.02 16.13 6.09
C ALA A 310 -18.94 16.31 7.60
N ARG A 311 -20.08 16.41 8.29
CA ARG A 311 -20.12 16.59 9.75
C ARG A 311 -19.39 15.48 10.49
N TRP A 312 -19.49 14.25 10.00
CA TRP A 312 -19.06 13.04 10.68
C TRP A 312 -17.99 12.30 9.88
N THR A 313 -16.73 12.58 10.20
CA THR A 313 -15.56 11.88 9.66
C THR A 313 -15.09 10.81 10.63
N GLU A 314 -14.11 9.98 10.25
CA GLU A 314 -13.55 8.96 11.15
C GLU A 314 -13.11 9.54 12.50
N ASN A 315 -12.42 10.69 12.48
CA ASN A 315 -11.88 11.31 13.69
C ASN A 315 -13.01 11.82 14.59
N ARG A 316 -14.04 12.42 13.98
CA ARG A 316 -15.20 12.96 14.72
C ARG A 316 -16.10 11.84 15.23
N ASN A 317 -16.12 10.68 14.58
CA ASN A 317 -16.68 9.45 15.15
C ASN A 317 -15.88 9.01 16.40
N PHE A 318 -14.53 9.03 16.35
CA PHE A 318 -13.71 8.69 17.51
C PHE A 318 -14.00 9.62 18.70
N GLN A 319 -14.05 10.93 18.44
CA GLN A 319 -14.37 11.94 19.45
C GLN A 319 -15.76 11.71 20.07
N ALA A 320 -16.79 11.45 19.25
CA ALA A 320 -18.14 11.20 19.74
C ALA A 320 -18.23 9.95 20.63
N ILE A 321 -17.49 8.89 20.31
CA ILE A 321 -17.43 7.72 21.20
C ILE A 321 -16.70 8.04 22.50
N LEU A 322 -15.57 8.76 22.44
CA LEU A 322 -14.85 9.18 23.63
C LEU A 322 -15.71 10.05 24.55
N GLU A 323 -16.58 10.90 24.00
CA GLU A 323 -17.57 11.66 24.77
C GLU A 323 -18.55 10.74 25.49
N LEU A 324 -19.08 9.71 24.82
CA LEU A 324 -19.99 8.72 25.44
C LEU A 324 -19.33 7.87 26.53
N LEU A 325 -18.05 7.52 26.35
CA LEU A 325 -17.26 6.84 27.38
C LEU A 325 -16.97 7.79 28.55
N SER A 326 -16.61 9.04 28.25
CA SER A 326 -16.29 10.09 29.22
C SER A 326 -17.47 10.48 30.11
N SER A 327 -18.68 10.50 29.57
CA SER A 327 -19.91 10.76 30.34
C SER A 327 -20.36 9.56 31.16
N GLY A 328 -19.77 8.38 30.94
CA GLY A 328 -20.24 7.11 31.51
C GLY A 328 -21.52 6.57 30.88
N SER A 329 -22.01 7.18 29.80
CA SER A 329 -23.23 6.72 29.10
C SER A 329 -23.03 5.39 28.38
N LEU A 330 -21.84 5.18 27.78
CA LEU A 330 -21.48 3.93 27.14
C LEU A 330 -20.58 3.11 28.07
N ASN A 331 -21.08 1.95 28.54
CA ASN A 331 -20.30 1.03 29.37
C ASN A 331 -19.78 -0.14 28.53
N VAL A 332 -18.47 -0.19 28.31
CA VAL A 332 -17.81 -1.24 27.52
C VAL A 332 -17.19 -2.36 28.37
N ARG A 333 -17.12 -2.20 29.70
CA ARG A 333 -16.47 -3.17 30.58
C ARG A 333 -17.04 -4.59 30.50
N PRO A 334 -18.38 -4.80 30.40
CA PRO A 334 -18.93 -6.13 30.22
C PRO A 334 -18.47 -6.84 28.95
N LEU A 335 -17.94 -6.10 27.96
CA LEU A 335 -17.45 -6.65 26.70
C LEU A 335 -16.02 -7.21 26.81
N ILE A 336 -15.28 -6.81 27.85
CA ILE A 336 -13.89 -7.24 28.08
C ILE A 336 -13.92 -8.68 28.58
N SER A 337 -13.52 -9.61 27.70
CA SER A 337 -13.41 -11.03 28.05
C SER A 337 -12.10 -11.32 28.79
N GLU A 338 -11.02 -10.66 28.38
CA GLU A 338 -9.69 -10.93 28.92
C GLU A 338 -8.74 -9.75 28.66
N ILE A 339 -7.80 -9.53 29.58
CA ILE A 339 -6.65 -8.63 29.38
C ILE A 339 -5.39 -9.49 29.47
N ILE A 340 -4.57 -9.46 28.43
CA ILE A 340 -3.44 -10.38 28.26
C ILE A 340 -2.17 -9.58 27.93
N PRO A 341 -1.02 -9.84 28.56
CA PRO A 341 0.25 -9.24 28.14
C PRO A 341 0.57 -9.54 26.66
N LEU A 342 1.16 -8.59 25.92
CA LEU A 342 1.54 -8.76 24.52
C LEU A 342 2.41 -10.02 24.29
N ALA A 343 3.27 -10.38 25.25
CA ALA A 343 4.11 -11.57 25.17
C ALA A 343 3.29 -12.87 25.03
N ASP A 344 2.07 -12.87 25.58
CA ASP A 344 1.15 -14.01 25.60
C ASP A 344 0.12 -13.95 24.46
N PHE A 345 0.38 -13.17 23.40
CA PHE A 345 -0.55 -12.99 22.27
C PHE A 345 -1.11 -14.32 21.70
N LYS A 346 -0.32 -15.41 21.72
CA LYS A 346 -0.77 -16.72 21.23
C LYS A 346 -2.02 -17.21 21.95
N ARG A 347 -2.16 -16.90 23.24
CA ARG A 347 -3.37 -17.19 24.05
C ARG A 347 -4.56 -16.41 23.49
N ALA A 348 -4.38 -15.13 23.19
CA ALA A 348 -5.44 -14.29 22.61
C ALA A 348 -5.98 -14.88 21.30
N TYR A 349 -5.10 -15.29 20.37
CA TYR A 349 -5.53 -15.84 19.07
C TYR A 349 -6.00 -17.30 19.11
N LYS A 350 -5.58 -18.08 20.11
CA LYS A 350 -6.19 -19.38 20.39
C LYS A 350 -7.63 -19.20 20.89
N ASN A 351 -7.84 -18.27 21.82
CA ASN A 351 -9.14 -17.99 22.42
C ASN A 351 -10.09 -17.30 21.43
N ILE A 352 -9.59 -16.45 20.53
CA ILE A 352 -10.40 -15.84 19.46
C ILE A 352 -11.03 -16.88 18.54
N SER A 353 -10.44 -18.08 18.44
CA SER A 353 -11.00 -19.16 17.62
C SER A 353 -12.16 -19.86 18.33
N SER A 354 -12.17 -19.85 19.66
CA SER A 354 -13.31 -20.29 20.47
C SER A 354 -14.45 -19.25 20.37
N SER A 355 -15.70 -19.68 20.40
CA SER A 355 -16.86 -18.76 20.32
C SER A 355 -17.04 -17.88 21.57
N LYS A 356 -16.30 -18.17 22.66
CA LYS A 356 -16.55 -17.66 24.00
C LYS A 356 -16.02 -16.25 24.29
N SER A 357 -15.10 -15.71 23.49
CA SER A 357 -14.48 -14.40 23.74
C SER A 357 -15.03 -13.32 22.81
N VAL A 358 -15.52 -12.22 23.39
CA VAL A 358 -16.08 -11.05 22.69
C VAL A 358 -14.98 -10.05 22.36
N ALA A 359 -14.22 -9.62 23.36
CA ALA A 359 -13.12 -8.66 23.20
C ALA A 359 -11.93 -9.06 24.08
N ILE A 360 -10.72 -9.01 23.51
CA ILE A 360 -9.48 -9.28 24.24
C ILE A 360 -8.61 -8.03 24.14
N ILE A 361 -8.09 -7.55 25.26
CA ILE A 361 -7.17 -6.42 25.31
C ILE A 361 -5.75 -6.96 25.44
N LEU A 362 -4.86 -6.49 24.57
CA LEU A 362 -3.42 -6.69 24.73
C LEU A 362 -2.84 -5.57 25.59
N ASP A 363 -2.11 -5.93 26.65
CA ASP A 363 -1.39 -4.99 27.52
C ASP A 363 0.10 -4.95 27.17
N TYR A 364 0.63 -3.73 27.03
CA TYR A 364 1.98 -3.49 26.52
C TYR A 364 2.95 -3.11 27.64
N PRO A 365 4.25 -3.44 27.49
CA PRO A 365 5.25 -3.06 28.47
C PRO A 365 5.39 -1.52 28.56
N LYS A 366 5.57 -1.00 29.78
CA LYS A 366 5.75 0.45 30.01
C LYS A 366 7.02 1.01 29.37
N VAL A 367 8.07 0.18 29.29
CA VAL A 367 9.37 0.54 28.72
C VAL A 367 9.55 -0.22 27.41
N VAL A 368 9.68 0.53 26.32
CA VAL A 368 9.81 0.01 24.96
C VAL A 368 11.07 0.58 24.31
N SER A 369 11.79 -0.25 23.59
CA SER A 369 12.93 0.18 22.77
C SER A 369 12.45 0.95 21.54
N ASN A 370 12.78 2.23 21.47
CA ASN A 370 12.54 3.11 20.33
C ASN A 370 13.74 3.15 19.35
N ARG A 371 14.48 2.03 19.21
CA ARG A 371 15.64 1.97 18.32
C ARG A 371 15.19 1.91 16.86
N SER A 372 15.80 2.76 16.04
CA SER A 372 15.66 2.81 14.57
C SER A 372 16.29 1.61 13.87
N VAL A 373 17.11 0.80 14.54
CA VAL A 373 17.82 -0.34 13.96
C VAL A 373 17.48 -1.64 14.68
N THR A 374 17.31 -2.71 13.92
CA THR A 374 17.17 -4.08 14.43
C THR A 374 18.15 -5.01 13.70
N ARG A 375 18.86 -5.84 14.47
CA ARG A 375 19.83 -6.82 13.98
C ARG A 375 19.17 -8.20 13.85
N PHE A 376 19.37 -8.86 12.72
CA PHE A 376 18.81 -10.19 12.41
C PHE A 376 19.85 -11.28 12.22
N SER A 377 21.12 -10.94 11.94
CA SER A 377 22.19 -11.94 11.80
C SER A 377 23.56 -11.37 12.17
N ASP A 378 24.50 -12.29 12.40
CA ASP A 378 25.91 -11.99 12.73
C ASP A 378 26.83 -12.06 11.51
N LYS A 379 26.29 -11.90 10.29
CA LYS A 379 27.10 -11.94 9.08
C LYS A 379 28.16 -10.83 9.13
N ILE A 380 29.42 -11.22 9.24
CA ILE A 380 30.56 -10.29 9.26
C ILE A 380 30.87 -9.85 7.83
N LEU A 381 30.79 -8.55 7.58
CA LEU A 381 31.09 -7.92 6.29
C LEU A 381 32.30 -7.00 6.34
N ALA A 382 32.88 -6.81 7.53
CA ALA A 382 34.08 -6.00 7.73
C ALA A 382 35.22 -6.43 6.78
N GLY A 383 35.84 -5.45 6.12
CA GLY A 383 36.94 -5.67 5.16
C GLY A 383 36.53 -6.24 3.80
N ARG A 384 35.23 -6.49 3.56
CA ARG A 384 34.72 -6.80 2.20
C ARG A 384 34.57 -5.50 1.41
N LYS A 385 34.58 -5.62 0.08
CA LYS A 385 34.27 -4.53 -0.87
C LYS A 385 32.90 -4.73 -1.50
N GLY A 386 32.25 -3.65 -1.89
CA GLY A 386 30.91 -3.64 -2.47
C GLY A 386 29.82 -3.92 -1.45
N VAL A 387 30.05 -3.57 -0.19
CA VAL A 387 29.06 -3.70 0.87
C VAL A 387 27.93 -2.71 0.60
N THR A 388 26.70 -3.20 0.58
CA THR A 388 25.55 -2.48 0.04
C THR A 388 24.47 -2.27 1.09
N GLY A 389 23.93 -1.05 1.15
CA GLY A 389 22.71 -0.69 1.87
C GLY A 389 21.57 -0.41 0.89
N ILE A 390 20.36 -0.89 1.20
CA ILE A 390 19.17 -0.66 0.37
C ILE A 390 18.23 0.32 1.08
N ILE A 391 17.85 1.40 0.39
CA ILE A 391 16.85 2.37 0.87
C ILE A 391 15.56 2.15 0.09
N GLY A 392 14.52 1.69 0.79
CA GLY A 392 13.23 1.33 0.20
C GLY A 392 12.99 -0.18 0.19
N ALA A 393 11.98 -0.62 0.95
CA ALA A 393 11.54 -2.02 1.02
C ALA A 393 10.25 -2.27 0.19
N GLY A 394 10.11 -1.55 -0.92
CA GLY A 394 8.92 -1.56 -1.77
C GLY A 394 8.77 -2.81 -2.64
N ASN A 395 7.75 -2.80 -3.50
CA ASN A 395 7.46 -3.95 -4.37
C ASN A 395 8.61 -4.27 -5.34
N PHE A 396 9.25 -3.25 -5.94
CA PHE A 396 10.40 -3.47 -6.84
C PHE A 396 11.56 -4.16 -6.12
N THR A 397 11.91 -3.70 -4.92
CA THR A 397 12.95 -4.28 -4.06
C THR A 397 12.66 -5.75 -3.79
N ARG A 398 11.43 -6.05 -3.37
CA ARG A 398 10.95 -7.39 -3.02
C ARG A 398 10.92 -8.35 -4.20
N THR A 399 10.35 -7.93 -5.34
CA THR A 399 10.03 -8.86 -6.44
C THR A 399 11.14 -8.96 -7.48
N THR A 400 11.99 -7.94 -7.59
CA THR A 400 12.99 -7.82 -8.66
C THR A 400 14.40 -7.73 -8.10
N MET A 401 14.69 -6.75 -7.25
CA MET A 401 16.06 -6.46 -6.81
C MET A 401 16.64 -7.56 -5.91
N LEU A 402 16.01 -7.87 -4.77
CA LEU A 402 16.53 -8.84 -3.80
C LEU A 402 16.72 -10.26 -4.37
N PRO A 403 15.81 -10.81 -5.21
CA PRO A 403 16.07 -12.06 -5.90
C PRO A 403 17.36 -12.08 -6.74
N LEU A 404 17.72 -10.93 -7.35
CA LEU A 404 18.92 -10.79 -8.18
C LEU A 404 20.18 -10.48 -7.37
N LEU A 405 20.05 -9.95 -6.15
CA LEU A 405 21.15 -9.64 -5.23
C LEU A 405 21.43 -10.76 -4.22
N LYS A 406 20.78 -11.93 -4.35
CA LYS A 406 21.02 -13.06 -3.47
C LYS A 406 22.50 -13.49 -3.52
N GLY A 407 23.15 -13.59 -2.36
CA GLY A 407 24.57 -13.95 -2.24
C GLY A 407 25.55 -12.78 -2.39
N THR A 408 25.06 -11.54 -2.50
CA THR A 408 25.89 -10.33 -2.48
C THR A 408 26.09 -9.81 -1.05
N GLU A 409 26.93 -8.78 -0.89
CA GLU A 409 27.28 -8.21 0.42
C GLU A 409 26.27 -7.16 0.87
N LEU A 410 25.02 -7.58 1.08
CA LEU A 410 23.97 -6.73 1.67
C LEU A 410 24.15 -6.63 3.18
N LYS A 411 24.22 -5.40 3.70
CA LYS A 411 24.36 -5.11 5.15
C LYS A 411 23.08 -4.53 5.76
N TYR A 412 22.45 -3.57 5.09
CA TYR A 412 21.23 -2.90 5.56
C TYR A 412 20.10 -2.94 4.52
N ILE A 413 18.88 -2.92 5.02
CA ILE A 413 17.69 -2.50 4.28
C ILE A 413 16.86 -1.52 5.12
N ALA A 414 16.37 -0.44 4.52
CA ALA A 414 15.62 0.62 5.19
C ALA A 414 14.18 0.76 4.69
N SER A 415 13.24 1.02 5.61
CA SER A 415 11.87 1.46 5.31
C SER A 415 11.34 2.32 6.44
N THR A 416 10.64 3.42 6.14
CA THR A 416 10.15 4.35 7.18
C THR A 416 9.22 3.70 8.22
N ASP A 417 8.52 2.64 7.84
CA ASP A 417 7.66 1.85 8.73
C ASP A 417 8.42 0.85 9.62
N GLY A 418 9.71 0.61 9.34
CA GLY A 418 10.55 -0.44 9.94
C GLY A 418 10.13 -1.88 9.57
N PHE A 419 8.84 -2.14 9.53
CA PHE A 419 8.23 -3.44 9.30
C PHE A 419 8.62 -4.07 7.96
N SER A 420 8.50 -3.32 6.86
CA SER A 420 8.76 -3.84 5.51
C SER A 420 10.23 -4.23 5.34
N ALA A 421 11.15 -3.43 5.92
CA ALA A 421 12.58 -3.72 5.94
C ALA A 421 12.91 -4.95 6.79
N ALA A 422 12.33 -5.08 7.98
CA ALA A 422 12.53 -6.25 8.86
C ALA A 422 12.09 -7.57 8.21
N GLU A 423 10.94 -7.56 7.52
CA GLU A 423 10.45 -8.74 6.80
C GLU A 423 11.44 -9.20 5.72
N LEU A 424 11.92 -8.26 4.89
CA LEU A 424 12.86 -8.55 3.82
C LEU A 424 14.25 -8.91 4.35
N ALA A 425 14.70 -8.28 5.43
CA ALA A 425 15.97 -8.58 6.08
C ALA A 425 16.01 -10.03 6.56
N ARG A 426 14.96 -10.49 7.25
CA ARG A 426 14.85 -11.89 7.69
C ARG A 426 14.81 -12.85 6.52
N ARG A 427 14.01 -12.55 5.49
CA ARG A 427 13.84 -13.40 4.30
C ARG A 427 15.14 -13.59 3.51
N TYR A 428 15.95 -12.55 3.40
CA TYR A 428 17.18 -12.55 2.60
C TYR A 428 18.46 -12.63 3.45
N ASN A 429 18.33 -12.85 4.75
CA ASN A 429 19.43 -12.89 5.72
C ASN A 429 20.32 -11.62 5.66
N ILE A 430 19.69 -10.45 5.59
CA ILE A 430 20.37 -9.15 5.65
C ILE A 430 20.59 -8.81 7.14
N PRO A 431 21.81 -8.47 7.56
CA PRO A 431 22.15 -8.29 8.98
C PRO A 431 21.31 -7.26 9.72
N PHE A 432 20.99 -6.14 9.08
CA PHE A 432 20.29 -5.03 9.72
C PHE A 432 19.08 -4.58 8.92
N ALA A 433 17.97 -4.33 9.61
CA ALA A 433 16.90 -3.49 9.11
C ALA A 433 16.88 -2.18 9.88
N THR A 434 16.54 -1.08 9.20
CA THR A 434 16.42 0.24 9.82
C THR A 434 15.15 0.97 9.37
N SER A 435 14.63 1.82 10.23
CA SER A 435 13.62 2.84 9.87
C SER A 435 14.21 4.18 9.47
N ASP A 436 15.49 4.38 9.79
CA ASP A 436 16.27 5.56 9.49
C ASP A 436 17.38 5.21 8.48
N PHE A 437 17.34 5.80 7.29
CA PHE A 437 18.36 5.54 6.29
C PHE A 437 19.69 6.24 6.59
N GLN A 438 19.71 7.22 7.51
CA GLN A 438 20.97 7.86 7.95
C GLN A 438 21.92 6.84 8.60
N GLU A 439 21.38 5.79 9.23
CA GLU A 439 22.16 4.66 9.75
C GLU A 439 22.98 3.98 8.66
N ILE A 440 22.47 3.94 7.43
CA ILE A 440 23.18 3.39 6.26
C ILE A 440 24.29 4.35 5.80
N LEU A 441 23.99 5.65 5.75
CA LEU A 441 24.94 6.66 5.27
C LEU A 441 26.12 6.84 6.23
N ASN A 442 25.86 6.80 7.53
CA ASN A 442 26.86 6.97 8.59
C ASN A 442 27.76 5.74 8.78
N ASP A 443 27.36 4.58 8.26
CA ASP A 443 28.16 3.35 8.36
C ASP A 443 29.32 3.38 7.37
N LYS A 444 30.55 3.44 7.91
CA LYS A 444 31.79 3.49 7.12
C LYS A 444 32.06 2.23 6.31
N GLU A 445 31.44 1.10 6.65
CA GLU A 445 31.59 -0.13 5.87
C GLU A 445 30.69 -0.14 4.62
N ILE A 446 29.73 0.76 4.47
CA ILE A 446 28.87 0.82 3.28
C ILE A 446 29.59 1.51 2.14
N ASP A 447 29.74 0.81 1.02
CA ASP A 447 30.31 1.35 -0.22
C ASP A 447 29.23 1.86 -1.18
N LEU A 448 28.09 1.13 -1.26
CA LEU A 448 27.01 1.37 -2.21
C LEU A 448 25.67 1.53 -1.50
N VAL A 449 24.92 2.56 -1.91
CA VAL A 449 23.52 2.75 -1.53
C VAL A 449 22.63 2.52 -2.75
N MET A 450 21.60 1.67 -2.60
CA MET A 450 20.59 1.41 -3.63
C MET A 450 19.23 1.97 -3.21
N ILE A 451 18.79 3.04 -3.87
CA ILE A 451 17.57 3.79 -3.59
C ILE A 451 16.44 3.29 -4.49
N THR A 452 15.32 2.87 -3.88
CA THR A 452 14.15 2.27 -4.53
C THR A 452 12.84 2.79 -3.93
N THR A 453 12.85 4.04 -3.49
CA THR A 453 11.75 4.74 -2.81
C THR A 453 10.72 5.30 -3.80
N GLN A 454 9.81 6.16 -3.35
CA GLN A 454 8.91 6.89 -4.26
C GLN A 454 9.67 8.06 -4.90
N HIS A 455 9.26 8.46 -6.11
CA HIS A 455 10.06 9.33 -6.97
C HIS A 455 10.43 10.68 -6.31
N GLN A 456 9.52 11.29 -5.54
CA GLN A 456 9.79 12.57 -4.85
C GLN A 456 10.90 12.52 -3.80
N GLN A 457 11.33 11.33 -3.39
CA GLN A 457 12.39 11.15 -2.40
C GLN A 457 13.75 10.91 -3.05
N HIS A 458 13.79 10.66 -4.36
CA HIS A 458 15.02 10.22 -5.04
C HIS A 458 16.11 11.30 -4.99
N ALA A 459 15.80 12.53 -5.39
CA ALA A 459 16.79 13.59 -5.49
C ALA A 459 17.48 13.88 -4.15
N ALA A 460 16.70 14.11 -3.09
CA ALA A 460 17.22 14.34 -1.74
C ALA A 460 18.10 13.17 -1.26
N MET A 461 17.62 11.92 -1.39
CA MET A 461 18.40 10.75 -0.96
C MET A 461 19.67 10.53 -1.79
N VAL A 462 19.66 10.87 -3.08
CA VAL A 462 20.84 10.83 -3.95
C VAL A 462 21.87 11.86 -3.48
N LEU A 463 21.44 13.10 -3.23
CA LEU A 463 22.31 14.18 -2.74
C LEU A 463 22.97 13.79 -1.42
N GLU A 464 22.18 13.35 -0.44
CA GLU A 464 22.68 12.93 0.87
C GLU A 464 23.68 11.76 0.75
N SER A 465 23.39 10.79 -0.12
CA SER A 465 24.28 9.64 -0.32
C SER A 465 25.60 10.02 -1.01
N LEU A 466 25.56 10.93 -1.99
CA LEU A 466 26.76 11.43 -2.67
C LEU A 466 27.64 12.24 -1.70
N LEU A 467 27.03 13.11 -0.88
CA LEU A 467 27.73 13.90 0.13
C LEU A 467 28.33 13.03 1.24
N ALA A 468 27.70 11.89 1.55
CA ALA A 468 28.25 10.88 2.46
C ALA A 468 29.39 10.03 1.85
N GLY A 469 29.81 10.33 0.60
CA GLY A 469 30.91 9.64 -0.07
C GLY A 469 30.55 8.22 -0.48
N LYS A 470 29.27 7.93 -0.77
CA LYS A 470 28.81 6.59 -1.17
C LYS A 470 28.60 6.50 -2.67
N HIS A 471 28.86 5.34 -3.26
CA HIS A 471 28.32 5.02 -4.59
C HIS A 471 26.80 4.98 -4.51
N VAL A 472 26.12 5.46 -5.55
CA VAL A 472 24.66 5.58 -5.58
C VAL A 472 24.09 4.85 -6.78
N PHE A 473 23.17 3.93 -6.52
CA PHE A 473 22.18 3.49 -7.48
C PHE A 473 20.82 4.05 -7.06
N VAL A 474 20.08 4.64 -8.00
CA VAL A 474 18.71 5.09 -7.77
C VAL A 474 17.81 4.56 -8.86
N GLU A 475 16.66 4.00 -8.48
CA GLU A 475 15.62 3.66 -9.45
C GLU A 475 15.15 4.91 -10.20
N LYS A 476 14.68 4.73 -11.44
CA LYS A 476 14.22 5.88 -12.23
C LYS A 476 12.89 6.43 -11.70
N PRO A 477 12.62 7.73 -11.86
CA PRO A 477 13.49 8.76 -12.47
C PRO A 477 14.54 9.28 -11.49
N LEU A 478 15.58 9.98 -11.97
CA LEU A 478 16.55 10.62 -11.07
C LEU A 478 15.91 11.73 -10.22
N ALA A 479 15.06 12.53 -10.85
CA ALA A 479 14.35 13.66 -10.26
C ALA A 479 12.98 13.84 -10.94
N ILE A 480 12.05 14.53 -10.30
CA ILE A 480 10.72 14.85 -10.86
C ILE A 480 10.53 16.36 -11.11
N PHE A 481 11.49 17.19 -10.69
CA PHE A 481 11.56 18.61 -10.99
C PHE A 481 12.93 19.02 -11.54
N GLN A 482 12.96 20.09 -12.34
CA GLN A 482 14.19 20.63 -12.90
C GLN A 482 15.15 21.12 -11.81
N ALA A 483 14.64 21.83 -10.81
CA ALA A 483 15.45 22.35 -9.69
C ALA A 483 16.20 21.23 -8.94
N GLU A 484 15.54 20.09 -8.70
CA GLU A 484 16.17 18.91 -8.09
C GLU A 484 17.31 18.35 -8.95
N LEU A 485 17.15 18.33 -10.28
CA LEU A 485 18.19 17.87 -11.21
C LEU A 485 19.39 18.82 -11.24
N ASP A 486 19.13 20.13 -11.16
CA ASP A 486 20.15 21.16 -11.11
C ASP A 486 20.96 21.08 -9.80
N GLU A 487 20.30 20.83 -8.66
CA GLU A 487 20.97 20.58 -7.38
C GLU A 487 21.92 19.37 -7.45
N ILE A 488 21.47 18.26 -8.04
CA ILE A 488 22.30 17.06 -8.23
C ILE A 488 23.53 17.37 -9.10
N THR A 489 23.33 18.15 -10.17
CA THR A 489 24.42 18.55 -11.07
C THR A 489 25.43 19.45 -10.36
N ASN A 490 24.94 20.42 -9.59
CA ASN A 490 25.78 21.33 -8.82
C ASN A 490 26.61 20.60 -7.76
N VAL A 491 26.04 19.60 -7.07
CA VAL A 491 26.79 18.78 -6.12
C VAL A 491 27.80 17.90 -6.86
N TRP A 492 27.40 17.24 -7.94
CA TRP A 492 28.28 16.37 -8.72
C TRP A 492 29.52 17.11 -9.22
N GLN A 493 29.37 18.33 -9.73
CA GLN A 493 30.48 19.16 -10.23
C GLN A 493 31.48 19.58 -9.14
N LYS A 494 31.06 19.58 -7.87
CA LYS A 494 31.93 19.92 -6.73
C LYS A 494 32.65 18.71 -6.15
N LEU A 495 32.28 17.50 -6.55
CA LEU A 495 32.98 16.29 -6.13
C LEU A 495 34.27 16.14 -6.94
N GLU A 496 35.34 15.72 -6.28
CA GLU A 496 36.57 15.33 -6.97
C GLU A 496 36.28 14.20 -7.99
N PRO A 497 37.07 14.04 -9.07
CA PRO A 497 36.92 12.91 -9.98
C PRO A 497 37.22 11.56 -9.31
N GLY A 498 36.30 10.59 -9.44
CA GLY A 498 36.53 9.20 -9.02
C GLY A 498 36.24 8.74 -7.56
N PRO A 499 35.77 9.55 -6.59
CA PRO A 499 35.48 9.08 -5.24
C PRO A 499 34.14 8.33 -5.14
N VAL A 500 33.18 8.62 -6.03
CA VAL A 500 31.84 8.03 -6.03
C VAL A 500 31.29 7.90 -7.46
N SER A 501 30.20 7.15 -7.62
CA SER A 501 29.50 6.98 -8.89
C SER A 501 27.99 7.13 -8.72
N LEU A 502 27.32 7.74 -9.70
CA LEU A 502 25.85 7.75 -9.79
C LEU A 502 25.38 6.84 -10.93
N THR A 503 24.45 5.93 -10.64
CA THR A 503 23.79 5.08 -11.64
C THR A 503 22.28 5.18 -11.47
N VAL A 504 21.57 5.47 -12.55
CA VAL A 504 20.10 5.40 -12.57
C VAL A 504 19.66 4.04 -13.09
N GLY A 505 18.50 3.56 -12.62
CA GLY A 505 17.84 2.29 -12.95
C GLY A 505 17.45 2.09 -14.41
N TYR A 506 18.17 2.65 -15.38
CA TYR A 506 17.95 2.45 -16.81
C TYR A 506 18.43 1.06 -17.29
N ASN A 507 17.73 0.03 -16.85
CA ASN A 507 18.14 -1.36 -17.04
C ASN A 507 18.13 -1.84 -18.51
N ARG A 508 17.37 -1.18 -19.40
CA ARG A 508 17.01 -1.69 -20.74
C ARG A 508 18.23 -1.83 -21.64
N ARG A 509 19.18 -0.87 -21.55
CA ARG A 509 20.47 -0.90 -22.27
C ARG A 509 21.35 -2.09 -21.90
N PHE A 510 21.13 -2.69 -20.73
CA PHE A 510 21.88 -3.85 -20.25
C PHE A 510 21.25 -5.19 -20.64
N SER A 511 20.11 -5.20 -21.34
CA SER A 511 19.54 -6.46 -21.83
C SER A 511 20.42 -7.10 -22.91
N PRO A 512 20.42 -8.44 -23.03
CA PRO A 512 21.17 -9.13 -24.08
C PRO A 512 20.73 -8.67 -25.48
N HIS A 513 19.44 -8.36 -25.67
CA HIS A 513 18.90 -7.87 -26.94
C HIS A 513 19.39 -6.46 -27.26
N ALA A 514 19.34 -5.52 -26.30
CA ALA A 514 19.82 -4.16 -26.51
C ALA A 514 21.30 -4.12 -26.88
N ARG A 515 22.11 -4.89 -26.17
CA ARG A 515 23.55 -5.02 -26.46
C ARG A 515 23.79 -5.62 -27.84
N LYS A 516 23.00 -6.63 -28.23
CA LYS A 516 23.08 -7.20 -29.59
C LYS A 516 22.67 -6.19 -30.65
N MET A 517 21.61 -5.41 -30.42
CA MET A 517 21.20 -4.32 -31.33
C MET A 517 22.31 -3.29 -31.49
N LYS A 518 22.90 -2.80 -30.38
CA LYS A 518 24.00 -1.83 -30.44
C LYS A 518 25.19 -2.34 -31.26
N LEU A 519 25.58 -3.60 -31.07
CA LEU A 519 26.66 -4.23 -31.84
C LEU A 519 26.37 -4.33 -33.35
N LEU A 520 25.12 -4.62 -33.72
CA LEU A 520 24.71 -4.79 -35.12
C LEU A 520 24.53 -3.45 -35.84
N LEU A 521 24.01 -2.45 -35.14
CA LEU A 521 23.68 -1.15 -35.70
C LEU A 521 24.88 -0.20 -35.77
N LYS A 522 25.85 -0.32 -34.85
CA LYS A 522 27.02 0.57 -34.74
C LYS A 522 26.57 2.05 -34.76
N ASP A 523 27.34 2.93 -35.40
CA ASP A 523 27.07 4.37 -35.51
C ASP A 523 26.32 4.74 -36.80
N SER A 524 25.47 3.84 -37.29
CA SER A 524 24.65 4.12 -38.48
C SER A 524 23.52 5.11 -38.19
N LEU A 525 23.12 5.87 -39.20
CA LEU A 525 21.92 6.71 -39.14
C LEU A 525 20.67 5.84 -38.98
N MET A 526 19.78 6.20 -38.05
CA MET A 526 18.61 5.37 -37.71
C MET A 526 17.30 6.15 -37.68
N ASN A 527 16.22 5.44 -38.02
CA ASN A 527 14.87 5.79 -37.60
C ASN A 527 14.39 4.75 -36.58
N VAL A 528 14.00 5.19 -35.37
CA VAL A 528 13.60 4.29 -34.28
C VAL A 528 12.13 4.52 -33.91
N VAL A 529 11.36 3.44 -33.83
CA VAL A 529 9.98 3.45 -33.35
C VAL A 529 9.92 2.63 -32.08
N ILE A 530 9.55 3.25 -30.97
CA ILE A 530 9.34 2.58 -29.68
C ILE A 530 7.88 2.69 -29.32
N THR A 531 7.20 1.56 -29.12
CA THR A 531 5.80 1.52 -28.67
C THR A 531 5.70 0.77 -27.36
N VAL A 532 5.09 1.44 -26.37
CA VAL A 532 4.93 0.95 -25.00
C VAL A 532 3.45 0.92 -24.67
N ASN A 533 2.91 -0.29 -24.46
CA ASN A 533 1.60 -0.51 -23.87
C ASN A 533 1.77 -0.72 -22.37
N ALA A 534 1.80 0.39 -21.63
CA ALA A 534 2.19 0.44 -20.23
C ALA A 534 1.07 -0.03 -19.26
N GLY A 535 -0.16 -0.21 -19.78
CA GLY A 535 -1.34 -0.66 -19.03
C GLY A 535 -1.96 0.44 -18.16
N PHE A 536 -3.24 0.28 -17.81
CA PHE A 536 -3.99 1.29 -17.06
C PHE A 536 -3.54 1.41 -15.58
N ILE A 537 -3.43 2.64 -15.09
CA ILE A 537 -3.25 2.98 -13.68
C ILE A 537 -4.38 3.94 -13.25
N PRO A 538 -5.11 3.67 -12.15
CA PRO A 538 -6.17 4.55 -11.66
C PRO A 538 -5.68 5.98 -11.41
N ALA A 539 -6.54 6.97 -11.66
CA ALA A 539 -6.26 8.40 -11.48
C ALA A 539 -5.69 8.74 -10.08
N GLU A 540 -6.21 8.07 -9.04
CA GLU A 540 -5.80 8.31 -7.64
C GLU A 540 -4.47 7.67 -7.24
N SER A 541 -3.79 7.00 -8.17
CA SER A 541 -2.46 6.46 -7.91
C SER A 541 -1.47 7.60 -7.63
N TRP A 542 -0.57 7.38 -6.66
CA TRP A 542 0.53 8.31 -6.35
C TRP A 542 1.39 8.66 -7.58
N VAL A 543 1.42 7.79 -8.59
CA VAL A 543 2.13 8.02 -9.87
C VAL A 543 1.62 9.27 -10.59
N HIS A 544 0.31 9.55 -10.48
CA HIS A 544 -0.37 10.68 -11.11
C HIS A 544 -0.44 11.93 -10.22
N ASP A 545 0.00 11.83 -8.96
CA ASP A 545 0.22 13.00 -8.12
C ASP A 545 1.52 13.67 -8.59
N ARG A 546 1.42 14.85 -9.20
CA ARG A 546 2.57 15.58 -9.78
C ARG A 546 3.70 15.82 -8.78
N ALA A 547 3.39 16.04 -7.51
CA ALA A 547 4.36 16.31 -6.46
C ALA A 547 5.01 15.02 -5.89
N ARG A 548 4.47 13.85 -6.24
CA ARG A 548 4.96 12.55 -5.74
C ARG A 548 5.51 11.66 -6.84
N GLY A 549 4.68 11.37 -7.83
CA GLY A 549 5.01 10.49 -8.94
C GLY A 549 5.60 11.21 -10.15
N GLY A 550 5.22 12.46 -10.38
CA GLY A 550 5.65 13.23 -11.55
C GLY A 550 5.03 12.76 -12.89
N GLY A 551 4.06 11.83 -12.87
CA GLY A 551 3.49 11.24 -14.07
C GLY A 551 4.36 10.17 -14.71
N ARG A 552 3.79 9.42 -15.66
CA ARG A 552 4.47 8.27 -16.28
C ARG A 552 5.50 8.64 -17.34
N ILE A 553 5.44 9.84 -17.90
CA ILE A 553 6.45 10.30 -18.86
C ILE A 553 7.80 10.47 -18.16
N ILE A 554 7.85 11.30 -17.11
CA ILE A 554 9.03 11.43 -16.26
C ILE A 554 9.33 10.09 -15.59
N GLY A 555 8.33 9.43 -15.00
CA GLY A 555 8.53 8.30 -14.12
C GLY A 555 8.77 6.94 -14.78
N GLU A 556 8.39 6.70 -16.03
CA GLU A 556 8.57 5.39 -16.70
C GLU A 556 9.04 5.54 -18.16
N ALA A 557 8.56 6.52 -18.91
CA ALA A 557 8.95 6.72 -20.31
C ALA A 557 10.44 7.14 -20.45
N CYS A 558 11.03 7.72 -19.40
CA CYS A 558 12.47 8.01 -19.32
C CYS A 558 13.37 6.78 -19.60
N HIS A 559 12.91 5.55 -19.33
CA HIS A 559 13.63 4.34 -19.72
C HIS A 559 13.86 4.23 -21.22
N PHE A 560 12.89 4.69 -22.02
CA PHE A 560 12.92 4.58 -23.47
C PHE A 560 13.67 5.75 -24.10
N VAL A 561 13.69 6.91 -23.45
CA VAL A 561 14.60 8.01 -23.78
C VAL A 561 16.05 7.55 -23.59
N ASP A 562 16.39 6.98 -22.43
CA ASP A 562 17.72 6.40 -22.17
C ASP A 562 18.08 5.33 -23.22
N PHE A 563 17.15 4.40 -23.48
CA PHE A 563 17.36 3.34 -24.45
C PHE A 563 17.60 3.87 -25.86
N PHE A 564 16.87 4.90 -26.27
CA PHE A 564 17.02 5.54 -27.57
C PHE A 564 18.40 6.21 -27.69
N ILE A 565 18.84 6.95 -26.67
CA ILE A 565 20.20 7.54 -26.59
C ILE A 565 21.25 6.41 -26.70
N PHE A 566 21.08 5.32 -25.94
CA PHE A 566 22.00 4.19 -25.96
C PHE A 566 22.13 3.57 -27.36
N ILE A 567 21.02 3.27 -28.03
CA ILE A 567 21.03 2.62 -29.36
C ILE A 567 21.61 3.56 -30.42
N THR A 568 21.13 4.81 -30.48
CA THR A 568 21.60 5.80 -31.47
C THR A 568 23.04 6.24 -31.21
N GLY A 569 23.51 6.17 -29.96
CA GLY A 569 24.83 6.67 -29.56
C GLY A 569 24.96 8.19 -29.67
N SER A 570 23.85 8.92 -29.66
CA SER A 570 23.82 10.36 -29.87
C SER A 570 22.86 11.05 -28.91
N ARG A 571 23.19 12.29 -28.55
CA ARG A 571 22.31 13.14 -27.74
C ARG A 571 21.10 13.56 -28.57
N ILE A 572 19.97 13.68 -27.90
CA ILE A 572 18.75 14.29 -28.45
C ILE A 572 18.91 15.81 -28.39
N GLU A 573 18.84 16.49 -29.54
CA GLU A 573 18.93 17.95 -29.65
C GLU A 573 17.56 18.64 -29.50
N ALA A 574 16.48 17.95 -29.87
CA ALA A 574 15.13 18.51 -29.79
C ALA A 574 14.05 17.43 -29.63
N VAL A 575 12.97 17.79 -28.94
CA VAL A 575 11.80 16.93 -28.70
C VAL A 575 10.50 17.66 -29.01
N CYS A 576 9.51 16.92 -29.54
CA CYS A 576 8.13 17.39 -29.68
C CYS A 576 7.17 16.33 -29.13
N MET A 577 6.34 16.68 -28.15
CA MET A 577 5.40 15.74 -27.53
C MET A 577 3.95 16.16 -27.74
N ASN A 578 3.10 15.17 -28.02
CA ASN A 578 1.64 15.34 -28.02
C ASN A 578 0.98 14.25 -27.16
N SER A 579 -0.16 14.55 -26.54
CA SER A 579 -0.93 13.59 -25.74
C SER A 579 -2.35 13.39 -26.27
N ALA A 580 -2.92 12.20 -26.07
CA ALA A 580 -4.33 11.95 -26.30
C ALA A 580 -5.18 12.55 -25.16
N GLY A 581 -6.25 13.27 -25.53
CA GLY A 581 -7.10 13.96 -24.57
C GLY A 581 -6.52 15.30 -24.11
N ASN A 582 -6.86 15.74 -22.90
CA ASN A 582 -6.38 17.01 -22.37
C ASN A 582 -4.88 16.92 -22.05
N ALA A 583 -4.10 17.85 -22.60
CA ALA A 583 -2.71 18.02 -22.26
C ALA A 583 -2.55 18.32 -20.76
N CYS A 584 -1.94 17.40 -20.03
CA CYS A 584 -1.59 17.59 -18.62
C CYS A 584 -0.19 17.03 -18.34
N GLU A 585 0.47 17.52 -17.29
CA GLU A 585 1.84 17.12 -16.95
C GLU A 585 1.96 15.64 -16.55
N THR A 586 0.85 15.01 -16.19
CA THR A 586 0.77 13.61 -15.78
C THR A 586 0.05 12.76 -16.82
N ALA A 587 0.06 13.19 -18.10
CA ALA A 587 -0.56 12.45 -19.18
C ALA A 587 0.10 11.07 -19.38
N ASP A 588 -0.75 10.07 -19.61
CA ASP A 588 -0.38 8.66 -19.70
C ASP A 588 -0.34 8.11 -21.13
N ASN A 589 -0.88 8.87 -22.08
CA ASN A 589 -1.03 8.49 -23.47
C ASN A 589 -0.40 9.58 -24.33
N ALA A 590 0.87 9.42 -24.67
CA ALA A 590 1.64 10.44 -25.39
C ALA A 590 2.55 9.83 -26.46
N SER A 591 2.84 10.64 -27.46
CA SER A 591 3.83 10.36 -28.50
C SER A 591 4.89 11.45 -28.49
N MET A 592 6.15 11.06 -28.31
CA MET A 592 7.32 11.96 -28.31
C MET A 592 8.14 11.74 -29.58
N LEU A 593 8.27 12.77 -30.41
CA LEU A 593 9.19 12.81 -31.54
C LEU A 593 10.56 13.32 -31.08
N LEU A 594 11.63 12.66 -31.52
CA LEU A 594 13.01 12.92 -31.09
C LEU A 594 13.91 13.18 -32.30
N LYS A 595 14.79 14.18 -32.19
CA LYS A 595 15.87 14.46 -33.15
C LYS A 595 17.23 14.36 -32.45
N CYS A 596 18.16 13.62 -33.04
CA CYS A 596 19.53 13.49 -32.55
C CYS A 596 20.50 14.41 -33.28
N GLU A 597 21.59 14.77 -32.61
CA GLU A 597 22.71 15.53 -33.19
C GLU A 597 23.37 14.81 -34.38
N ASN A 598 23.38 13.47 -34.37
CA ASN A 598 23.91 12.67 -35.50
C ASN A 598 22.92 12.52 -36.67
N GLY A 599 21.77 13.20 -36.63
CA GLY A 599 20.71 13.16 -37.63
C GLY A 599 19.72 12.01 -37.47
N SER A 600 19.93 11.07 -36.54
CA SER A 600 18.95 10.00 -36.28
C SER A 600 17.66 10.59 -35.73
N THR A 601 16.54 9.95 -36.02
CA THR A 601 15.23 10.38 -35.51
C THR A 601 14.46 9.22 -34.90
N GLY A 602 13.44 9.53 -34.11
CA GLY A 602 12.55 8.49 -33.65
C GLY A 602 11.28 8.99 -33.01
N VAL A 603 10.44 8.04 -32.66
CA VAL A 603 9.20 8.26 -31.92
C VAL A 603 9.10 7.29 -30.75
N ILE A 604 8.75 7.81 -29.59
CA ILE A 604 8.36 7.03 -28.41
C ILE A 604 6.85 7.22 -28.21
N ASN A 605 6.12 6.16 -28.50
CA ASN A 605 4.69 6.03 -28.23
C ASN A 605 4.51 5.37 -26.86
N TYR A 606 3.97 6.11 -25.90
CA TYR A 606 3.73 5.65 -24.55
C TYR A 606 2.24 5.68 -24.25
N PHE A 607 1.61 4.51 -24.14
CA PHE A 607 0.16 4.38 -24.03
C PHE A 607 -0.24 3.56 -22.80
N SER A 608 -1.29 3.96 -22.10
CA SER A 608 -1.87 3.26 -20.95
C SER A 608 -3.26 2.66 -21.22
N ASN A 609 -3.85 2.97 -22.38
CA ASN A 609 -5.20 2.56 -22.77
C ASN A 609 -5.26 1.28 -23.64
N GLY A 610 -4.12 0.61 -23.85
CA GLY A 610 -4.06 -0.63 -24.61
C GLY A 610 -4.51 -1.86 -23.81
N ASN A 611 -4.91 -2.93 -24.50
CA ASN A 611 -5.31 -4.18 -23.87
C ASN A 611 -4.09 -4.95 -23.33
N ASN A 612 -4.17 -5.47 -22.10
CA ASN A 612 -3.07 -6.21 -21.45
C ASN A 612 -2.68 -7.54 -22.13
N ALA A 613 -3.48 -8.03 -23.09
CA ALA A 613 -3.13 -9.17 -23.92
C ALA A 613 -2.07 -8.84 -24.99
N TYR A 614 -1.91 -7.56 -25.35
CA TYR A 614 -0.88 -7.10 -26.28
C TYR A 614 0.49 -6.99 -25.58
N ALA A 615 1.58 -7.16 -26.33
CA ALA A 615 2.93 -7.07 -25.80
C ALA A 615 3.22 -5.69 -25.19
N LYS A 616 3.90 -5.65 -24.04
CA LYS A 616 4.15 -4.40 -23.30
C LYS A 616 5.07 -3.44 -24.05
N GLU A 617 6.13 -3.95 -24.67
CA GLU A 617 7.24 -3.14 -25.19
C GLU A 617 7.63 -3.67 -26.57
N ARG A 618 7.58 -2.82 -27.61
CA ARG A 618 8.03 -3.15 -28.97
C ARG A 618 8.93 -2.04 -29.51
N ILE A 619 10.07 -2.41 -30.07
CA ILE A 619 11.08 -1.48 -30.59
C ILE A 619 11.44 -1.92 -32.00
N GLU A 620 11.42 -0.97 -32.94
CA GLU A 620 11.74 -1.18 -34.34
C GLU A 620 12.81 -0.17 -34.76
N VAL A 621 13.88 -0.64 -35.39
CA VAL A 621 14.98 0.20 -35.86
C VAL A 621 15.20 -0.05 -37.34
N TYR A 622 15.14 1.02 -38.14
CA TYR A 622 15.40 1.00 -39.58
C TYR A 622 16.71 1.73 -39.85
N SER A 623 17.64 1.08 -40.54
CA SER A 623 18.95 1.63 -40.88
C SER A 623 19.54 0.94 -42.12
N LEU A 624 19.94 1.73 -43.12
CA LEU A 624 20.68 1.28 -44.30
C LEU A 624 20.04 0.07 -45.03
N GLY A 625 18.72 0.10 -45.25
CA GLY A 625 17.97 -1.00 -45.88
C GLY A 625 17.79 -2.25 -45.01
N ARG A 626 18.11 -2.17 -43.71
CA ARG A 626 18.01 -3.26 -42.74
C ARG A 626 17.07 -2.87 -41.60
N THR A 627 16.50 -3.89 -40.95
CA THR A 627 15.53 -3.69 -39.87
C THR A 627 15.82 -4.62 -38.69
N LEU A 628 15.77 -4.08 -37.47
CA LEU A 628 15.74 -4.87 -36.23
C LEU A 628 14.41 -4.66 -35.52
N ILE A 629 13.79 -5.74 -35.05
CA ILE A 629 12.56 -5.72 -34.27
C ILE A 629 12.80 -6.43 -32.95
N LEU A 630 12.71 -5.69 -31.85
CA LEU A 630 12.76 -6.21 -30.48
C LEU A 630 11.35 -6.23 -29.89
N ASP A 631 10.89 -7.43 -29.55
CA ASP A 631 9.59 -7.68 -28.93
C ASP A 631 9.77 -8.10 -27.46
N ASN A 632 9.33 -7.22 -26.57
CA ASN A 632 9.16 -7.36 -25.12
C ASN A 632 10.39 -7.91 -24.37
N PHE A 633 11.59 -7.62 -24.89
CA PHE A 633 12.86 -8.16 -24.38
C PHE A 633 12.87 -9.70 -24.30
N ARG A 634 12.15 -10.35 -25.22
CA ARG A 634 12.09 -11.81 -25.39
C ARG A 634 12.68 -12.22 -26.71
N THR A 635 12.32 -11.52 -27.78
CA THR A 635 12.75 -11.85 -29.15
C THR A 635 13.32 -10.62 -29.83
N LEU A 636 14.49 -10.76 -30.44
CA LEU A 636 15.06 -9.80 -31.39
C LEU A 636 15.14 -10.49 -32.76
N THR A 637 14.54 -9.91 -33.77
CA THR A 637 14.56 -10.41 -35.16
C THR A 637 15.27 -9.40 -36.04
N GLY A 638 16.14 -9.87 -36.95
CA GLY A 638 16.85 -9.03 -37.89
C GLY A 638 16.55 -9.38 -39.34
N TYR A 639 16.37 -8.33 -40.13
CA TYR A 639 16.17 -8.36 -41.59
C TYR A 639 17.32 -7.60 -42.23
N GLY A 640 18.07 -8.26 -43.12
CA GLY A 640 19.26 -7.68 -43.75
C GLY A 640 20.52 -7.66 -42.86
N PHE A 641 20.56 -8.44 -41.76
CA PHE A 641 21.70 -8.51 -40.83
C PHE A 641 22.49 -9.83 -40.91
N SER A 642 22.74 -10.39 -42.10
CA SER A 642 23.46 -11.67 -42.24
C SER A 642 24.83 -11.69 -41.53
N PRO A 643 25.19 -12.75 -40.77
CA PRO A 643 24.45 -14.01 -40.58
C PRO A 643 23.40 -13.98 -39.45
N PHE A 644 23.19 -12.84 -38.78
CA PHE A 644 22.22 -12.72 -37.71
C PHE A 644 20.78 -12.64 -38.24
N THR A 645 19.92 -13.52 -37.72
CA THR A 645 18.49 -13.57 -38.05
C THR A 645 17.60 -13.39 -36.83
N LYS A 646 17.93 -14.04 -35.70
CA LYS A 646 17.09 -14.02 -34.51
C LYS A 646 17.87 -14.29 -33.22
N LEU A 647 17.43 -13.68 -32.12
CA LEU A 647 17.81 -13.99 -30.74
C LEU A 647 16.53 -14.15 -29.91
N LYS A 648 16.35 -15.29 -29.24
CA LYS A 648 15.20 -15.57 -28.38
C LYS A 648 15.66 -16.01 -27.00
N THR A 649 15.11 -15.40 -25.96
CA THR A 649 15.39 -15.70 -24.55
C THR A 649 14.08 -15.71 -23.74
N GLN A 650 14.15 -16.07 -22.45
CA GLN A 650 13.13 -15.61 -21.51
C GLN A 650 13.15 -14.07 -21.44
N GLN A 651 12.11 -13.46 -20.88
CA GLN A 651 12.09 -12.00 -20.75
C GLN A 651 13.27 -11.53 -19.89
N ASP A 652 14.20 -10.80 -20.50
CA ASP A 652 15.36 -10.25 -19.82
C ASP A 652 15.51 -8.77 -20.16
N LYS A 653 15.05 -7.93 -19.24
CA LYS A 653 15.10 -6.48 -19.36
C LYS A 653 16.45 -5.90 -18.92
N GLY A 654 17.44 -6.71 -18.57
CA GLY A 654 18.80 -6.26 -18.24
C GLY A 654 19.09 -6.00 -16.76
N HIS A 655 18.13 -6.15 -15.83
CA HIS A 655 18.36 -5.89 -14.41
C HIS A 655 19.53 -6.69 -13.81
N LYS A 656 19.61 -7.99 -14.14
CA LYS A 656 20.69 -8.86 -13.64
C LYS A 656 22.07 -8.35 -14.11
N GLN A 657 22.17 -7.99 -15.39
CA GLN A 657 23.41 -7.48 -15.96
C GLN A 657 23.78 -6.10 -15.40
N GLN A 658 22.79 -5.22 -15.20
CA GLN A 658 23.00 -3.91 -14.59
C GLN A 658 23.54 -4.04 -13.16
N PHE A 659 22.87 -4.81 -12.30
CA PHE A 659 23.31 -5.00 -10.91
C PHE A 659 24.66 -5.70 -10.81
N GLY A 660 24.91 -6.72 -11.64
CA GLY A 660 26.21 -7.41 -11.67
C GLY A 660 27.35 -6.45 -12.00
N ARG A 661 27.21 -5.66 -13.07
CA ARG A 661 28.21 -4.67 -13.48
C ARG A 661 28.42 -3.56 -12.45
N LEU A 662 27.33 -3.12 -11.81
CA LEU A 662 27.40 -2.10 -10.77
C LEU A 662 28.25 -2.61 -9.60
N LEU A 663 27.97 -3.82 -9.11
CA LEU A 663 28.72 -4.42 -8.00
C LEU A 663 30.18 -4.68 -8.36
N GLU A 664 30.48 -5.09 -9.60
CA GLU A 664 31.85 -5.23 -10.09
C GLU A 664 32.59 -3.89 -10.10
N MET A 665 31.95 -2.83 -10.62
CA MET A 665 32.51 -1.48 -10.64
C MET A 665 32.76 -0.94 -9.23
N VAL A 666 31.84 -1.13 -8.29
CA VAL A 666 32.06 -0.71 -6.88
C VAL A 666 33.22 -1.47 -6.25
N LYS A 667 33.37 -2.76 -6.53
CA LYS A 667 34.44 -3.59 -5.93
C LYS A 667 35.82 -3.30 -6.49
N ASN A 668 35.90 -3.09 -7.80
CA ASN A 668 37.16 -3.08 -8.53
C ASN A 668 37.53 -1.69 -9.07
N GLY A 669 36.65 -0.69 -8.92
CA GLY A 669 36.74 0.56 -9.64
C GLY A 669 36.41 0.40 -11.13
N GLY A 670 36.49 1.49 -11.88
CA GLY A 670 36.27 1.50 -13.32
C GLY A 670 35.44 2.69 -13.79
N ALA A 671 35.17 2.73 -15.09
CA ALA A 671 34.32 3.74 -15.68
C ALA A 671 32.85 3.59 -15.20
N PRO A 672 32.11 4.70 -15.08
CA PRO A 672 30.70 4.65 -14.71
C PRO A 672 29.89 3.82 -15.72
N LEU A 673 28.88 3.09 -15.23
CA LEU A 673 28.01 2.24 -16.06
C LEU A 673 27.26 3.04 -17.13
N ILE A 674 26.89 4.28 -16.79
CA ILE A 674 26.27 5.26 -17.68
C ILE A 674 26.99 6.58 -17.39
N PRO A 675 27.54 7.27 -18.40
CA PRO A 675 28.14 8.58 -18.20
C PRO A 675 27.17 9.54 -17.52
N PHE A 676 27.65 10.34 -16.56
CA PHE A 676 26.82 11.28 -15.81
C PHE A 676 26.04 12.22 -16.75
N GLU A 677 26.71 12.72 -17.79
CA GLU A 677 26.09 13.58 -18.81
C GLU A 677 24.91 12.91 -19.53
N GLU A 678 24.96 11.60 -19.79
CA GLU A 678 23.82 10.87 -20.39
C GLU A 678 22.65 10.73 -19.40
N ILE A 679 22.94 10.54 -18.12
CA ILE A 679 21.93 10.44 -17.06
C ILE A 679 21.15 11.76 -16.96
N ILE A 680 21.87 12.87 -16.87
CA ILE A 680 21.27 14.21 -16.79
C ILE A 680 20.51 14.53 -18.08
N HIS A 681 21.11 14.22 -19.24
CA HIS A 681 20.46 14.45 -20.55
C HIS A 681 19.13 13.72 -20.66
N THR A 682 19.05 12.47 -20.21
CA THR A 682 17.80 11.70 -20.23
C THR A 682 16.69 12.40 -19.45
N SER A 683 17.01 12.94 -18.28
CA SER A 683 16.04 13.65 -17.43
C SER A 683 15.61 14.98 -18.09
N ARG A 684 16.57 15.76 -18.62
CA ARG A 684 16.29 17.01 -19.35
C ARG A 684 15.37 16.80 -20.55
N VAL A 685 15.59 15.76 -21.33
CA VAL A 685 14.71 15.41 -22.46
C VAL A 685 13.28 15.16 -22.01
N THR A 686 13.07 14.47 -20.87
CA THR A 686 11.71 14.25 -20.36
C THR A 686 11.04 15.53 -19.85
N PHE A 687 11.79 16.46 -19.27
CA PHE A 687 11.25 17.77 -18.86
C PHE A 687 10.93 18.64 -20.07
N ALA A 688 11.80 18.69 -21.07
CA ALA A 688 11.56 19.37 -22.34
C ALA A 688 10.38 18.77 -23.11
N ALA A 689 10.14 17.45 -23.00
CA ALA A 689 8.94 16.83 -23.58
C ALA A 689 7.67 17.36 -22.91
N LEU A 690 7.65 17.53 -21.58
CA LEU A 690 6.52 18.16 -20.89
C LEU A 690 6.36 19.64 -21.25
N GLU A 691 7.46 20.37 -21.41
CA GLU A 691 7.42 21.75 -21.88
C GLU A 691 6.87 21.84 -23.31
N SER A 692 7.28 20.94 -24.19
CA SER A 692 6.76 20.82 -25.55
C SER A 692 5.25 20.57 -25.55
N LEU A 693 4.75 19.72 -24.66
CA LEU A 693 3.31 19.46 -24.52
C LEU A 693 2.54 20.72 -24.11
N LYS A 694 3.13 21.60 -23.30
CA LYS A 694 2.50 22.87 -22.87
C LYS A 694 2.54 23.94 -23.97
N THR A 695 3.64 24.01 -24.70
CA THR A 695 3.91 25.06 -25.69
C THR A 695 3.45 24.69 -27.10
N PHE A 696 3.07 23.43 -27.32
CA PHE A 696 2.70 22.88 -28.63
C PHE A 696 3.78 23.08 -29.70
N SER A 697 5.06 23.04 -29.30
CA SER A 697 6.19 23.29 -30.20
C SER A 697 7.37 22.34 -29.94
N TRP A 698 8.31 22.30 -30.89
CA TRP A 698 9.61 21.65 -30.67
C TRP A 698 10.41 22.41 -29.61
N VAL A 699 10.90 21.69 -28.60
CA VAL A 699 11.77 22.24 -27.55
C VAL A 699 13.19 21.71 -27.77
N LYS A 700 14.16 22.62 -27.82
CA LYS A 700 15.60 22.29 -27.81
C LYS A 700 16.03 21.93 -26.40
N ILE A 701 16.93 20.95 -26.27
CA ILE A 701 17.38 20.39 -24.98
C ILE A 701 18.57 21.14 -24.41
#